data_AF-A0A4S4L7W1-F1
#
_entry.id   AF-A0A4S4L7W1-F1
#
_cell.length_a   1.000
_cell.length_b   1.000
_cell.length_c   1.000
_cell.angle_alpha   90.00
_cell.angle_beta   90.00
_cell.angle_gamma   90.00
#
_symmetry.space_group_name_H-M   'P 1'
#
loop_
_entity.id
_entity.type
_entity.pdbx_description
1 polymer ?
#
loop_
_entity_poly.entity_id
_entity_poly.type
_entity_poly.pdbx_seq_one_letter_code
_entity_poly.pdbx_strand_id
1 'polypeptide(L)'
;MNAAELLTNSLSPVAATRQEATAQLEAAARDNYPAYLVTLSSELANEGQTITIRNAAGIALKNALSARESSRQEDYSNRWLALSPEPKNKVKQEALMTLGSSTHRAGGVAAQFVAAIAAVELPNNQWPEVIEILLRFMDNAENVNLRIATLQAIGYICESIKPDILSMRSNEILTAVIHGARKEEASTDVQLAAINALYNSLEFVRDNFDREGERNYIMQVVCEATQNPSVPVQVGSFECLVRIMSLYYDKMAFYMERALFGLTVLGMKHPEESIALQAVEFWSTVCEEEIELAIEAAEAAEYGEAPETESKNFAKIALPEIIPVLLGLLTHQDEDADEDEWNVSMAAGTCLSLLAQTVADAIVPAVIPFIEANIKALDWHQREAAVMTFGSILDGPDPAVLTPLVMQALPILIEMTRDENILVKDSVAWTLGRICDLLIIALKPDEHLHPLVSALVSALDDKPRIVANCCWALMNLSDQLGSYYEEEGGPATSGPLTPYYEGIVNALLRVTDGTGNESNFRTSAYEALASYVTHAGPESITVVQNTALATLSRMDQLLNMQGQLLGIDDRNNWNELQSNLCSVLISVVRKLGDGIEPLANQVMTVLLALIQSVKTSTVLEDAFLVVGTMAAALEVKFSPYIQAFLPFLYPALKAHEDTQLCTVAVGVIGDIARALGEQSVQYAGAFMQVLLESLSSEALNRNVKIPILSCFGDIALAIGPGFEPYLDHTMNVLRQAGSIMPNPMDYELVDYVSQLREGILEAYTGIVTGLKTTDKVQLLLPYVQSILELVQRCLADEERPESVVRLAMGLVGDLADSFPNGQIKQYLLAEWLVQALRQKTRLSTETKKTVRWAREMVKRATT
;
A
#
# COMPACT_ATOMS: atom_id res chain seq x y z
N MET A 1 2.60 -11.11 -45.85
CA MET A 1 1.69 -11.34 -44.71
C MET A 1 0.39 -10.60 -45.00
N ASN A 2 -0.77 -11.25 -44.95
CA ASN A 2 -2.06 -10.55 -45.03
C ASN A 2 -2.41 -10.06 -43.62
N ALA A 3 -1.91 -8.88 -43.24
CA ALA A 3 -2.02 -8.38 -41.87
C ALA A 3 -3.49 -8.21 -41.43
N ALA A 4 -4.35 -7.72 -42.33
CA ALA A 4 -5.78 -7.57 -42.09
C ALA A 4 -6.48 -8.88 -41.66
N GLU A 5 -6.12 -10.01 -42.28
CA GLU A 5 -6.67 -11.33 -41.97
C GLU A 5 -6.16 -11.84 -40.62
N LEU A 6 -4.87 -11.68 -40.32
CA LEU A 6 -4.31 -12.08 -39.03
C LEU A 6 -4.87 -11.25 -37.87
N LEU A 7 -5.01 -9.94 -38.05
CA LEU A 7 -5.62 -9.06 -37.07
C LEU A 7 -7.09 -9.42 -36.83
N THR A 8 -7.83 -9.76 -37.88
CA THR A 8 -9.21 -10.25 -37.73
C THR A 8 -9.26 -11.56 -36.94
N ASN A 9 -8.38 -12.51 -37.25
CA ASN A 9 -8.32 -13.80 -36.56
C ASN A 9 -7.87 -13.66 -35.10
N SER A 10 -7.05 -12.66 -34.77
CA SER A 10 -6.66 -12.34 -33.38
C SER A 10 -7.83 -11.89 -32.50
N LEU A 11 -8.92 -11.42 -33.11
CA LEU A 11 -10.15 -11.02 -32.42
C LEU A 11 -11.23 -12.13 -32.44
N SER A 12 -10.91 -13.32 -32.96
CA SER A 12 -11.87 -14.42 -33.05
C SER A 12 -12.33 -14.89 -31.66
N PRO A 13 -13.63 -15.20 -31.48
CA PRO A 13 -14.12 -15.84 -30.26
C PRO A 13 -13.61 -17.28 -30.11
N VAL A 14 -13.10 -17.89 -31.20
CA VAL A 14 -12.53 -19.24 -31.19
C VAL A 14 -11.09 -19.19 -30.71
N ALA A 15 -10.83 -19.75 -29.52
CA ALA A 15 -9.52 -19.72 -28.87
C ALA A 15 -8.37 -20.25 -29.75
N ALA A 16 -8.59 -21.35 -30.47
CA ALA A 16 -7.57 -21.93 -31.35
C ALA A 16 -7.16 -20.98 -32.49
N THR A 17 -8.13 -20.39 -33.18
CA THR A 17 -7.91 -19.41 -34.25
C THR A 17 -7.18 -18.16 -33.73
N ARG A 18 -7.56 -17.69 -32.54
CA ARG A 18 -6.91 -16.54 -31.89
C ARG A 18 -5.46 -16.85 -31.52
N GLN A 19 -5.19 -18.02 -30.92
CA GLN A 19 -3.84 -18.43 -30.53
C GLN A 19 -2.93 -18.59 -31.75
N GLU A 20 -3.43 -19.20 -32.83
CA GLU A 20 -2.68 -19.34 -34.07
C GLU A 20 -2.34 -17.97 -34.68
N ALA A 21 -3.31 -17.06 -34.77
CA ALA A 21 -3.07 -15.71 -35.28
C ALA A 21 -2.08 -14.92 -34.42
N THR A 22 -2.17 -15.04 -33.09
CA THR A 22 -1.26 -14.39 -32.14
C THR A 22 0.17 -14.92 -32.30
N ALA A 23 0.34 -16.24 -32.38
CA ALA A 23 1.65 -16.85 -32.62
C ALA A 23 2.27 -16.42 -33.95
N GLN A 24 1.46 -16.24 -35.00
CA GLN A 24 1.94 -15.73 -36.29
C GLN A 24 2.33 -14.25 -36.24
N LEU A 25 1.61 -13.41 -35.50
CA LEU A 25 1.98 -12.01 -35.28
C LEU A 25 3.29 -11.90 -34.47
N GLU A 26 3.45 -12.72 -33.43
CA GLU A 26 4.68 -12.80 -32.64
C GLU A 26 5.88 -13.28 -33.46
N ALA A 27 5.67 -14.29 -34.32
CA ALA A 27 6.70 -14.77 -35.25
C ALA A 27 7.10 -13.67 -36.25
N ALA A 28 6.12 -12.96 -36.84
CA ALA A 28 6.39 -11.85 -37.75
C ALA A 28 7.17 -10.71 -37.07
N ALA A 29 6.80 -10.37 -35.83
CA ALA A 29 7.52 -9.39 -35.04
C ALA A 29 8.96 -9.85 -34.79
N ARG A 30 9.20 -11.13 -34.45
CA ARG A 30 10.52 -11.70 -34.19
C ARG A 30 11.41 -11.75 -35.43
N ASP A 31 10.87 -12.18 -36.56
CA ASP A 31 11.61 -12.43 -37.79
C ASP A 31 12.00 -11.14 -38.51
N ASN A 32 11.08 -10.16 -38.59
CA ASN A 32 11.36 -8.88 -39.25
C ASN A 32 10.58 -7.75 -38.59
N TYR A 33 11.13 -7.25 -37.49
CA TYR A 33 10.54 -6.18 -36.70
C TYR A 33 10.23 -4.89 -37.49
N PRO A 34 11.15 -4.35 -38.33
CA PRO A 34 10.82 -3.17 -39.14
C PRO A 34 9.64 -3.39 -40.09
N ALA A 35 9.59 -4.53 -40.79
CA ALA A 35 8.51 -4.81 -41.72
C ALA A 35 7.17 -5.05 -41.01
N TYR A 36 7.20 -5.68 -39.83
CA TYR A 36 6.04 -5.85 -38.97
C TYR A 36 5.42 -4.50 -38.60
N LEU A 37 6.21 -3.58 -38.06
CA LEU A 37 5.75 -2.24 -37.67
C LEU A 37 5.17 -1.46 -38.85
N VAL A 38 5.90 -1.42 -39.98
CA VAL A 38 5.45 -0.70 -41.19
C VAL A 38 4.14 -1.28 -41.75
N THR A 39 3.97 -2.61 -41.70
CA THR A 39 2.75 -3.24 -42.21
C THR A 39 1.56 -2.86 -41.33
N LEU A 40 1.71 -2.92 -40.01
CA LEU A 40 0.64 -2.57 -39.09
C LEU A 40 0.31 -1.06 -39.12
N SER A 41 1.32 -0.19 -39.25
CA SER A 41 1.08 1.26 -39.34
C SER A 41 0.32 1.63 -40.61
N SER A 42 0.59 0.93 -41.72
CA SER A 42 -0.14 1.12 -42.97
C SER A 42 -1.60 0.63 -42.86
N GLU A 43 -1.87 -0.46 -42.14
CA GLU A 43 -3.25 -0.90 -41.88
C GLU A 43 -4.01 0.07 -40.96
N LEU A 44 -3.34 0.64 -39.94
CA LEU A 44 -3.90 1.66 -39.06
C LEU A 44 -4.26 2.95 -39.82
N ALA A 45 -3.41 3.40 -40.74
CA ALA A 45 -3.61 4.60 -41.55
C ALA A 45 -4.61 4.42 -42.71
N ASN A 46 -5.00 3.19 -43.05
CA ASN A 46 -5.87 2.92 -44.18
C ASN A 46 -7.35 3.19 -43.86
N GLU A 47 -7.88 4.32 -44.34
CA GLU A 47 -9.30 4.69 -44.20
C GLU A 47 -10.28 3.71 -44.87
N GLY A 48 -9.81 2.87 -45.81
CA GLY A 48 -10.62 1.84 -46.44
C GLY A 48 -10.82 0.57 -45.61
N GLN A 49 -10.09 0.41 -44.50
CA GLN A 49 -10.19 -0.75 -43.62
C GLN A 49 -11.29 -0.61 -42.58
N THR A 50 -11.73 -1.75 -42.03
CA THR A 50 -12.68 -1.75 -40.93
C THR A 50 -12.04 -1.22 -39.65
N ILE A 51 -12.85 -0.56 -38.81
CA ILE A 51 -12.37 0.01 -37.54
C ILE A 51 -11.80 -1.06 -36.59
N THR A 52 -12.30 -2.29 -36.64
CA THR A 52 -11.80 -3.40 -35.83
C THR A 52 -10.35 -3.75 -36.19
N ILE A 53 -10.02 -3.76 -37.49
CA ILE A 53 -8.66 -4.06 -37.97
C ILE A 53 -7.73 -2.89 -37.65
N ARG A 54 -8.15 -1.65 -37.89
CA ARG A 54 -7.37 -0.45 -37.58
C ARG A 54 -7.03 -0.39 -36.08
N ASN A 55 -8.01 -0.65 -35.22
CA ASN A 55 -7.81 -0.68 -33.77
C ASN A 55 -6.87 -1.82 -33.36
N ALA A 56 -7.06 -3.03 -33.88
CA ALA A 56 -6.17 -4.16 -33.59
C ALA A 56 -4.72 -3.87 -34.01
N ALA A 57 -4.53 -3.25 -35.18
CA ALA A 57 -3.20 -2.85 -35.66
C ALA A 57 -2.54 -1.85 -34.71
N GLY A 58 -3.26 -0.80 -34.28
CA GLY A 58 -2.71 0.21 -33.38
C GLY A 58 -2.43 -0.30 -31.97
N ILE A 59 -3.24 -1.22 -31.44
CA ILE A 59 -2.95 -1.88 -30.15
C ILE A 59 -1.75 -2.82 -30.28
N ALA A 60 -1.63 -3.59 -31.36
CA ALA A 60 -0.46 -4.43 -31.61
C ALA A 60 0.84 -3.62 -31.77
N LEU A 61 0.74 -2.43 -32.36
CA LEU A 61 1.84 -1.45 -32.45
C LEU A 61 2.23 -0.88 -31.07
N LYS A 62 1.24 -0.49 -30.25
CA LYS A 62 1.47 -0.03 -28.88
C LYS A 62 2.17 -1.12 -28.04
N ASN A 63 1.66 -2.35 -28.09
CA ASN A 63 2.20 -3.48 -27.33
C ASN A 63 3.60 -3.92 -27.81
N ALA A 64 4.04 -3.46 -28.98
CA ALA A 64 5.41 -3.66 -29.44
C ALA A 64 6.42 -2.68 -28.80
N LEU A 65 5.93 -1.61 -28.16
CA LEU A 65 6.73 -0.55 -27.53
C LEU A 65 6.50 -0.38 -26.04
N SER A 66 5.36 -0.87 -25.52
CA SER A 66 4.95 -0.72 -24.14
C SER A 66 4.67 -2.06 -23.50
N ALA A 67 5.25 -2.28 -22.32
CA ALA A 67 5.03 -3.41 -21.44
C ALA A 67 4.86 -2.92 -19.99
N ARG A 68 4.04 -3.61 -19.21
CA ARG A 68 3.89 -3.34 -17.76
C ARG A 68 5.12 -3.78 -16.95
N GLU A 69 5.85 -4.77 -17.46
CA GLU A 69 7.04 -5.32 -16.81
C GLU A 69 8.28 -4.51 -17.20
N SER A 70 9.02 -3.97 -16.22
CA SER A 70 10.14 -3.05 -16.45
C SER A 70 11.26 -3.65 -17.30
N SER A 71 11.58 -4.94 -17.11
CA SER A 71 12.58 -5.68 -17.90
C SER A 71 12.21 -5.72 -19.39
N ARG A 72 10.95 -6.09 -19.70
CA ARG A 72 10.43 -6.12 -21.06
C ARG A 72 10.33 -4.72 -21.67
N GLN A 73 9.98 -3.71 -20.86
CA GLN A 73 9.92 -2.32 -21.31
C GLN A 73 11.30 -1.83 -21.78
N GLU A 74 12.37 -2.19 -21.06
CA GLU A 74 13.75 -1.87 -21.45
C GLU A 74 14.13 -2.58 -22.76
N ASP A 75 13.83 -3.87 -22.89
CA ASP A 75 14.06 -4.63 -24.12
C ASP A 75 13.34 -4.02 -25.33
N TYR A 76 12.07 -3.64 -25.17
CA TYR A 76 11.27 -3.03 -26.24
C TYR A 76 11.81 -1.65 -26.62
N SER A 77 12.20 -0.85 -25.63
CA SER A 77 12.82 0.46 -25.83
C SER A 77 14.12 0.34 -26.61
N ASN A 78 15.02 -0.56 -26.18
CA ASN A 78 16.30 -0.82 -26.85
C ASN A 78 16.10 -1.31 -28.29
N ARG A 79 15.14 -2.22 -28.49
CA ARG A 79 14.79 -2.74 -29.81
C ARG A 79 14.27 -1.67 -30.76
N TRP A 80 13.42 -0.76 -30.28
CA TRP A 80 12.96 0.38 -31.06
C TRP A 80 14.10 1.35 -31.35
N LEU A 81 14.89 1.74 -30.34
CA LEU A 81 15.99 2.68 -30.50
C LEU A 81 17.03 2.20 -31.52
N ALA A 82 17.27 0.88 -31.61
CA ALA A 82 18.16 0.25 -32.57
C ALA A 82 17.67 0.25 -34.04
N LEU A 83 16.41 0.57 -34.32
CA LEU A 83 15.87 0.61 -35.69
C LEU A 83 16.51 1.71 -36.54
N SER A 84 16.60 1.45 -37.86
CA SER A 84 17.07 2.45 -38.82
C SER A 84 16.05 3.61 -38.98
N PRO A 85 16.50 4.82 -39.38
CA PRO A 85 15.62 6.00 -39.44
C PRO A 85 14.45 5.88 -40.43
N GLU A 86 14.62 5.17 -41.54
CA GLU A 86 13.61 5.06 -42.60
C GLU A 86 12.28 4.41 -42.12
N PRO A 87 12.27 3.17 -41.57
CA PRO A 87 11.06 2.55 -41.05
C PRO A 87 10.49 3.34 -39.86
N LYS A 88 11.33 3.87 -38.95
CA LYS A 88 10.89 4.72 -37.84
C LYS A 88 10.09 5.92 -38.35
N ASN A 89 10.66 6.68 -39.28
CA ASN A 89 10.03 7.90 -39.81
C ASN A 89 8.73 7.60 -40.55
N LYS A 90 8.68 6.50 -41.31
CA LYS A 90 7.44 6.08 -41.98
C LYS A 90 6.33 5.76 -40.97
N VAL A 91 6.64 4.95 -39.95
CA VAL A 91 5.69 4.56 -38.90
C VAL A 91 5.19 5.79 -38.13
N LYS A 92 6.11 6.72 -37.77
CA LYS A 92 5.75 7.99 -37.12
C LYS A 92 4.82 8.85 -37.99
N GLN A 93 5.10 8.97 -39.28
CA GLN A 93 4.25 9.74 -40.21
C GLN A 93 2.86 9.12 -40.36
N GLU A 94 2.75 7.80 -40.51
CA GLU A 94 1.47 7.10 -40.64
C GLU A 94 0.63 7.21 -39.34
N ALA A 95 1.28 7.14 -38.17
CA ALA A 95 0.63 7.37 -36.89
C ALA A 95 0.09 8.81 -36.77
N LEU A 96 0.91 9.81 -37.08
CA LEU A 96 0.50 11.23 -37.05
C LEU A 96 -0.62 11.54 -38.05
N MET A 97 -0.59 10.96 -39.26
CA MET A 97 -1.68 11.12 -40.24
C MET A 97 -2.99 10.52 -39.73
N THR A 98 -2.92 9.40 -39.01
CA THR A 98 -4.12 8.71 -38.49
C THR A 98 -4.82 9.51 -37.40
N LEU A 99 -4.14 10.43 -36.70
CA LEU A 99 -4.78 11.34 -35.74
C LEU A 99 -5.92 12.14 -36.41
N GLY A 100 -5.75 12.52 -37.68
CA GLY A 100 -6.74 13.27 -38.45
C GLY A 100 -7.83 12.42 -39.12
N SER A 101 -7.95 11.14 -38.77
CA SER A 101 -8.90 10.20 -39.38
C SER A 101 -10.36 10.68 -39.29
N SER A 102 -11.14 10.31 -40.29
CA SER A 102 -12.60 10.47 -40.28
C SER A 102 -13.27 9.68 -39.14
N THR A 103 -12.60 8.62 -38.65
CA THR A 103 -13.11 7.75 -37.59
C THR A 103 -12.44 8.07 -36.26
N HIS A 104 -13.19 8.68 -35.34
CA HIS A 104 -12.71 9.09 -34.01
C HIS A 104 -11.93 7.99 -33.25
N ARG A 105 -12.45 6.74 -33.25
CA ARG A 105 -11.79 5.61 -32.57
C ARG A 105 -10.39 5.30 -33.13
N ALA A 106 -10.19 5.43 -34.44
CA ALA A 106 -8.88 5.18 -35.05
C ALA A 106 -7.86 6.27 -34.64
N GLY A 107 -8.31 7.52 -34.57
CA GLY A 107 -7.50 8.64 -34.06
C GLY A 107 -7.07 8.43 -32.61
N GLY A 108 -7.98 7.97 -31.74
CA GLY A 108 -7.66 7.69 -30.33
C GLY A 108 -6.65 6.54 -30.15
N VAL A 109 -6.72 5.49 -30.96
CA VAL A 109 -5.71 4.41 -30.93
C VAL A 109 -4.36 4.91 -31.46
N ALA A 110 -4.37 5.74 -32.51
CA ALA A 110 -3.15 6.38 -33.01
C ALA A 110 -2.52 7.30 -31.95
N ALA A 111 -3.33 8.01 -31.16
CA ALA A 111 -2.85 8.82 -30.04
C ALA A 111 -2.08 8.01 -28.99
N GLN A 112 -2.60 6.83 -28.61
CA GLN A 112 -1.88 5.92 -27.70
C GLN A 112 -0.55 5.43 -28.29
N PHE A 113 -0.52 5.17 -29.60
CA PHE A 113 0.70 4.73 -30.27
C PHE A 113 1.74 5.86 -30.38
N VAL A 114 1.30 7.09 -30.70
CA VAL A 114 2.18 8.27 -30.70
C VAL A 114 2.79 8.48 -29.32
N ALA A 115 2.00 8.36 -28.25
CA ALA A 115 2.50 8.45 -26.88
C ALA A 115 3.51 7.33 -26.54
N ALA A 116 3.24 6.09 -26.94
CA ALA A 116 4.18 4.97 -26.73
C ALA A 116 5.53 5.20 -27.44
N ILE A 117 5.54 5.78 -28.65
CA ILE A 117 6.78 6.16 -29.33
C ILE A 117 7.47 7.31 -28.59
N ALA A 118 6.71 8.33 -28.19
CA ALA A 118 7.23 9.50 -27.48
C ALA A 118 7.87 9.10 -26.13
N ALA A 119 7.28 8.15 -25.40
CA ALA A 119 7.82 7.62 -24.16
C ALA A 119 9.19 6.94 -24.30
N VAL A 120 9.50 6.41 -25.49
CA VAL A 120 10.83 5.84 -25.80
C VAL A 120 11.77 6.91 -26.37
N GLU A 121 11.31 7.75 -27.29
CA GLU A 121 12.18 8.67 -28.05
C GLU A 121 12.47 9.99 -27.34
N LEU A 122 11.55 10.55 -26.55
CA LEU A 122 11.77 11.83 -25.85
C LEU A 122 12.86 11.75 -24.77
N PRO A 123 12.88 10.74 -23.88
CA PRO A 123 13.99 10.59 -22.92
C PRO A 123 15.36 10.47 -23.58
N ASN A 124 15.39 9.96 -24.82
CA ASN A 124 16.60 9.75 -25.62
C ASN A 124 16.86 10.88 -26.63
N ASN A 125 16.10 11.99 -26.58
CA ASN A 125 16.20 13.13 -27.50
C ASN A 125 16.11 12.77 -29.01
N GLN A 126 15.37 11.72 -29.38
CA GLN A 126 15.21 11.27 -30.78
C GLN A 126 13.99 11.87 -31.51
N TRP A 127 13.00 12.42 -30.78
CA TRP A 127 11.82 13.06 -31.37
C TRP A 127 11.42 14.39 -30.71
N PRO A 128 12.33 15.37 -30.62
CA PRO A 128 12.08 16.63 -29.91
C PRO A 128 10.95 17.46 -30.53
N GLU A 129 10.65 17.29 -31.82
CA GLU A 129 9.64 18.06 -32.55
C GLU A 129 8.19 17.56 -32.37
N VAL A 130 7.97 16.43 -31.67
CA VAL A 130 6.62 15.83 -31.55
C VAL A 130 5.61 16.79 -30.92
N ILE A 131 6.01 17.51 -29.87
CA ILE A 131 5.13 18.48 -29.18
C ILE A 131 4.77 19.63 -30.13
N GLU A 132 5.76 20.20 -30.83
CA GLU A 132 5.51 21.27 -31.81
C GLU A 132 4.57 20.83 -32.95
N ILE A 133 4.70 19.59 -33.42
CA ILE A 133 3.80 19.02 -34.43
C ILE A 133 2.36 18.94 -33.89
N LEU A 134 2.19 18.43 -32.68
CA LEU A 134 0.88 18.32 -32.04
C LEU A 134 0.26 19.72 -31.82
N LEU A 135 1.05 20.74 -31.45
CA LEU A 135 0.55 22.12 -31.37
C LEU A 135 0.00 22.62 -32.70
N ARG A 136 0.72 22.39 -33.80
CA ARG A 136 0.25 22.83 -35.13
C ARG A 136 -1.03 22.13 -35.57
N PHE A 137 -1.31 20.92 -35.07
CA PHE A 137 -2.57 20.23 -35.34
C PHE A 137 -3.75 20.85 -34.61
N MET A 138 -3.53 21.50 -33.46
CA MET A 138 -4.58 22.25 -32.75
C MET A 138 -5.07 23.47 -33.52
N ASP A 139 -4.21 24.10 -34.34
CA ASP A 139 -4.57 25.26 -35.17
C ASP A 139 -5.54 24.90 -36.32
N ASN A 140 -5.73 23.61 -36.62
CA ASN A 140 -6.63 23.15 -37.67
C ASN A 140 -8.10 23.17 -37.22
N ALA A 141 -8.71 24.34 -37.30
CA ALA A 141 -10.10 24.57 -36.89
C ALA A 141 -11.14 23.73 -37.67
N GLU A 142 -10.81 23.24 -38.88
CA GLU A 142 -11.75 22.49 -39.72
C GLU A 142 -11.87 21.02 -39.28
N ASN A 143 -10.83 20.42 -38.71
CA ASN A 143 -10.81 19.00 -38.35
C ASN A 143 -10.94 18.79 -36.83
N VAL A 144 -12.19 18.64 -36.36
CA VAL A 144 -12.51 18.37 -34.95
C VAL A 144 -11.85 17.07 -34.46
N ASN A 145 -11.91 15.99 -35.24
CA ASN A 145 -11.33 14.70 -34.86
C ASN A 145 -9.81 14.79 -34.64
N LEU A 146 -9.11 15.54 -35.51
CA LEU A 146 -7.68 15.79 -35.37
C LEU A 146 -7.37 16.46 -34.04
N ARG A 147 -8.13 17.49 -33.66
CA ARG A 147 -7.94 18.22 -32.40
C ARG A 147 -8.19 17.32 -31.18
N ILE A 148 -9.26 16.52 -31.21
CA ILE A 148 -9.55 15.54 -30.14
C ILE A 148 -8.40 14.53 -29.99
N ALA A 149 -8.00 13.87 -31.07
CA ALA A 149 -6.94 12.86 -31.04
C ALA A 149 -5.57 13.46 -30.66
N THR A 150 -5.32 14.71 -31.04
CA THR A 150 -4.11 15.45 -30.67
C THR A 150 -4.06 15.69 -29.16
N LEU A 151 -5.17 16.17 -28.56
CA LEU A 151 -5.25 16.38 -27.11
C LEU A 151 -5.16 15.05 -26.34
N GLN A 152 -5.77 13.98 -26.84
CA GLN A 152 -5.59 12.64 -26.27
C GLN A 152 -4.13 12.19 -26.33
N ALA A 153 -3.43 12.43 -27.44
CA ALA A 153 -2.01 12.09 -27.57
C ALA A 153 -1.16 12.87 -26.57
N ILE A 154 -1.43 14.18 -26.40
CA ILE A 154 -0.80 15.01 -25.38
C ILE A 154 -1.09 14.42 -23.99
N GLY A 155 -2.34 14.12 -23.66
CA GLY A 155 -2.71 13.54 -22.37
C GLY A 155 -1.98 12.22 -22.06
N TYR A 156 -1.89 11.30 -23.03
CA TYR A 156 -1.14 10.06 -22.85
C TYR A 156 0.38 10.27 -22.76
N ILE A 157 0.92 11.27 -23.45
CA ILE A 157 2.34 11.66 -23.30
C ILE A 157 2.58 12.17 -21.88
N CYS A 158 1.69 13.02 -21.36
CA CYS A 158 1.79 13.56 -20.01
C CYS A 158 1.71 12.46 -18.93
N GLU A 159 0.88 11.44 -19.15
CA GLU A 159 0.71 10.30 -18.24
C GLU A 159 1.89 9.31 -18.29
N SER A 160 2.46 9.05 -19.48
CA SER A 160 3.45 7.99 -19.67
C SER A 160 4.90 8.41 -19.49
N ILE A 161 5.18 9.71 -19.56
CA ILE A 161 6.55 10.25 -19.52
C ILE A 161 6.79 10.96 -18.21
N LYS A 162 7.97 10.72 -17.61
CA LYS A 162 8.36 11.37 -16.35
C LYS A 162 8.25 12.91 -16.44
N PRO A 163 7.62 13.56 -15.45
CA PRO A 163 7.46 15.02 -15.32
C PRO A 163 8.69 15.84 -15.73
N ASP A 164 9.89 15.43 -15.28
CA ASP A 164 11.14 16.18 -15.51
C ASP A 164 11.48 16.36 -16.99
N ILE A 165 11.16 15.38 -17.84
CA ILE A 165 11.44 15.43 -19.27
C ILE A 165 10.51 16.43 -19.96
N LEU A 166 9.25 16.49 -19.50
CA LEU A 166 8.22 17.35 -20.08
C LEU A 166 8.25 18.78 -19.55
N SER A 167 8.83 19.02 -18.36
CA SER A 167 8.97 20.35 -17.75
C SER A 167 9.54 21.40 -18.72
N MET A 168 10.53 21.02 -19.54
CA MET A 168 11.16 21.89 -20.55
C MET A 168 10.22 22.32 -21.70
N ARG A 169 9.04 21.72 -21.80
CA ARG A 169 8.01 21.98 -22.82
C ARG A 169 6.64 22.26 -22.19
N SER A 170 6.58 22.53 -20.89
CA SER A 170 5.33 22.74 -20.16
C SER A 170 4.49 23.87 -20.76
N ASN A 171 5.11 25.00 -21.13
CA ASN A 171 4.45 26.14 -21.75
C ASN A 171 3.74 25.78 -23.07
N GLU A 172 4.41 24.98 -23.90
CA GLU A 172 3.91 24.53 -25.20
C GLU A 172 2.67 23.64 -24.99
N ILE A 173 2.81 22.62 -24.13
CA ILE A 173 1.75 21.68 -23.78
C ILE A 173 0.53 22.42 -23.22
N LEU A 174 0.74 23.30 -22.22
CA LEU A 174 -0.33 24.09 -21.61
C LEU A 174 -1.01 25.00 -22.63
N THR A 175 -0.28 25.58 -23.58
CA THR A 175 -0.89 26.43 -24.61
C THR A 175 -1.92 25.66 -25.44
N ALA A 176 -1.60 24.44 -25.89
CA ALA A 176 -2.55 23.61 -26.63
C ALA A 176 -3.74 23.16 -25.78
N VAL A 177 -3.45 22.70 -24.57
CA VAL A 177 -4.45 22.18 -23.65
C VAL A 177 -5.45 23.27 -23.26
N ILE A 178 -4.96 24.43 -22.82
CA ILE A 178 -5.82 25.55 -22.43
C ILE A 178 -6.58 26.12 -23.64
N HIS A 179 -5.98 26.12 -24.84
CA HIS A 179 -6.69 26.52 -26.05
C HIS A 179 -7.89 25.62 -26.37
N GLY A 180 -7.75 24.31 -26.14
CA GLY A 180 -8.85 23.35 -26.32
C GLY A 180 -9.92 23.41 -25.22
N ALA A 181 -9.54 23.79 -23.99
CA ALA A 181 -10.44 23.81 -22.83
C ALA A 181 -11.28 25.09 -22.70
N ARG A 182 -10.93 26.16 -23.43
CA ARG A 182 -11.62 27.47 -23.33
C ARG A 182 -13.11 27.40 -23.66
N LYS A 183 -13.86 28.36 -23.12
CA LYS A 183 -15.31 28.49 -23.34
C LYS A 183 -15.70 28.76 -24.80
N GLU A 184 -14.83 29.41 -25.57
CA GLU A 184 -15.07 29.72 -26.99
C GLU A 184 -14.94 28.49 -27.92
N GLU A 185 -14.43 27.37 -27.42
CA GLU A 185 -14.36 26.14 -28.22
C GLU A 185 -15.77 25.59 -28.46
N ALA A 186 -16.10 25.34 -29.74
CA ALA A 186 -17.44 24.97 -30.15
C ALA A 186 -17.77 23.48 -29.86
N SER A 187 -16.76 22.62 -29.82
CA SER A 187 -16.93 21.18 -29.59
C SER A 187 -16.68 20.82 -28.13
N THR A 188 -17.72 20.28 -27.47
CA THR A 188 -17.61 19.75 -26.10
C THR A 188 -16.66 18.56 -26.01
N ASP A 189 -16.52 17.78 -27.09
CA ASP A 189 -15.59 16.64 -27.13
C ASP A 189 -14.12 17.09 -27.17
N VAL A 190 -13.84 18.21 -27.85
CA VAL A 190 -12.51 18.85 -27.81
C VAL A 190 -12.24 19.41 -26.41
N GLN A 191 -13.22 20.07 -25.80
CA GLN A 191 -13.10 20.56 -24.42
C GLN A 191 -12.84 19.43 -23.43
N LEU A 192 -13.56 18.31 -23.54
CA LEU A 192 -13.35 17.14 -22.69
C LEU A 192 -11.94 16.55 -22.85
N ALA A 193 -11.49 16.35 -24.10
CA ALA A 193 -10.15 15.84 -24.36
C ALA A 193 -9.06 16.80 -23.84
N ALA A 194 -9.31 18.11 -23.89
CA ALA A 194 -8.41 19.11 -23.35
C ALA A 194 -8.37 19.08 -21.83
N ILE A 195 -9.51 19.00 -21.16
CA ILE A 195 -9.56 18.91 -19.69
C ILE A 195 -8.87 17.63 -19.19
N ASN A 196 -9.06 16.49 -19.85
CA ASN A 196 -8.35 15.26 -19.48
C ASN A 196 -6.83 15.38 -19.72
N ALA A 197 -6.42 16.04 -20.79
CA ALA A 197 -5.01 16.33 -21.03
C ALA A 197 -4.43 17.31 -20.02
N LEU A 198 -5.22 18.28 -19.55
CA LEU A 198 -4.85 19.21 -18.48
C LEU A 198 -4.58 18.44 -17.21
N TYR A 199 -5.51 17.59 -16.78
CA TYR A 199 -5.37 16.75 -15.60
C TYR A 199 -4.03 16.02 -15.55
N ASN A 200 -3.67 15.32 -16.63
CA ASN A 200 -2.39 14.59 -16.74
C ASN A 200 -1.17 15.52 -16.79
N SER A 201 -1.32 16.77 -17.21
CA SER A 201 -0.21 17.73 -17.29
C SER A 201 0.10 18.46 -15.97
N LEU A 202 -0.80 18.38 -14.98
CA LEU A 202 -0.70 19.17 -13.75
C LEU A 202 0.55 18.86 -12.91
N GLU A 203 1.18 17.70 -13.07
CA GLU A 203 2.34 17.29 -12.27
C GLU A 203 3.64 18.06 -12.60
N PHE A 204 3.80 18.53 -13.83
CA PHE A 204 5.06 19.15 -14.29
C PHE A 204 4.92 20.64 -14.67
N VAL A 205 3.81 21.27 -14.30
CA VAL A 205 3.51 22.69 -14.60
C VAL A 205 3.68 23.60 -13.39
N ARG A 206 4.48 23.18 -12.39
CA ARG A 206 4.72 23.95 -11.16
C ARG A 206 5.29 25.34 -11.44
N ASP A 207 6.27 25.43 -12.35
CA ASP A 207 6.84 26.72 -12.81
C ASP A 207 5.78 27.66 -13.41
N ASN A 208 4.75 27.11 -14.05
CA ASN A 208 3.64 27.87 -14.61
C ASN A 208 2.69 28.36 -13.50
N PHE A 209 2.42 27.51 -12.50
CA PHE A 209 1.63 27.88 -11.32
C PHE A 209 2.32 28.92 -10.43
N ASP A 210 3.66 28.96 -10.40
CA ASP A 210 4.40 30.01 -9.70
C ASP A 210 4.24 31.39 -10.37
N ARG A 211 3.98 31.43 -11.68
CA ARG A 211 3.71 32.65 -12.43
C ARG A 211 2.23 33.02 -12.31
N GLU A 212 1.96 34.04 -11.51
CA GLU A 212 0.58 34.49 -11.22
C GLU A 212 -0.30 34.70 -12.46
N GLY A 213 0.23 35.27 -13.54
CA GLY A 213 -0.53 35.50 -14.78
C GLY A 213 -0.97 34.20 -15.47
N GLU A 214 -0.09 33.20 -15.52
CA GLU A 214 -0.39 31.89 -16.14
C GLU A 214 -1.31 31.08 -15.21
N ARG A 215 -1.04 31.07 -13.91
CA ARG A 215 -1.92 30.47 -12.88
C ARG A 215 -3.35 31.03 -12.96
N ASN A 216 -3.50 32.35 -12.99
CA ASN A 216 -4.82 33.00 -13.11
C ASN A 216 -5.58 32.53 -14.35
N TYR A 217 -4.87 32.37 -15.47
CA TYR A 217 -5.48 31.94 -16.72
C TYR A 217 -5.92 30.48 -16.68
N ILE A 218 -5.07 29.58 -16.15
CA ILE A 218 -5.43 28.17 -15.94
C ILE A 218 -6.65 28.07 -15.03
N MET A 219 -6.61 28.74 -13.87
CA MET A 219 -7.71 28.71 -12.90
C MET A 219 -9.01 29.26 -13.49
N GLN A 220 -8.95 30.34 -14.28
CA GLN A 220 -10.12 30.88 -14.96
C GLN A 220 -10.74 29.83 -15.90
N VAL A 221 -9.94 29.20 -16.75
CA VAL A 221 -10.44 28.23 -17.74
C VAL A 221 -11.04 27.01 -17.07
N VAL A 222 -10.38 26.45 -16.05
CA VAL A 222 -10.92 25.31 -15.29
C VAL A 222 -12.21 25.70 -14.56
N CYS A 223 -12.25 26.84 -13.87
CA CYS A 223 -13.45 27.30 -13.19
C CYS A 223 -14.62 27.54 -14.15
N GLU A 224 -14.38 28.11 -15.33
CA GLU A 224 -15.41 28.29 -16.36
C GLU A 224 -15.91 26.93 -16.90
N ALA A 225 -15.01 25.96 -17.06
CA ALA A 225 -15.35 24.62 -17.55
C ALA A 225 -16.19 23.81 -16.54
N THR A 226 -16.09 24.07 -15.22
CA THR A 226 -17.04 23.49 -14.24
C THR A 226 -18.50 23.91 -14.44
N GLN A 227 -18.74 25.00 -15.19
CA GLN A 227 -20.08 25.50 -15.51
C GLN A 227 -20.52 25.13 -16.94
N ASN A 228 -19.78 24.25 -17.63
CA ASN A 228 -20.09 23.83 -18.98
C ASN A 228 -21.42 23.05 -19.02
N PRO A 229 -22.29 23.21 -20.03
CA PRO A 229 -23.53 22.42 -20.11
C PRO A 229 -23.33 20.90 -20.24
N SER A 230 -22.12 20.45 -20.63
CA SER A 230 -21.77 19.04 -20.76
C SER A 230 -21.30 18.45 -19.42
N VAL A 231 -22.04 17.48 -18.89
CA VAL A 231 -21.70 16.77 -17.64
C VAL A 231 -20.27 16.19 -17.66
N PRO A 232 -19.81 15.46 -18.70
CA PRO A 232 -18.43 14.96 -18.76
C PRO A 232 -17.36 16.04 -18.62
N VAL A 233 -17.61 17.24 -19.20
CA VAL A 233 -16.66 18.37 -19.09
C VAL A 233 -16.66 18.92 -17.66
N GLN A 234 -17.82 19.01 -17.02
CA GLN A 234 -17.89 19.43 -15.62
C GLN A 234 -17.13 18.46 -14.71
N VAL A 235 -17.38 17.15 -14.84
CA VAL A 235 -16.71 16.09 -14.05
C VAL A 235 -15.19 16.19 -14.19
N GLY A 236 -14.66 16.19 -15.43
CA GLY A 236 -13.22 16.32 -15.65
C GLY A 236 -12.65 17.65 -15.15
N SER A 237 -13.45 18.72 -15.13
CA SER A 237 -13.02 20.03 -14.62
C SER A 237 -12.93 20.02 -13.09
N PHE A 238 -13.88 19.36 -12.40
CA PHE A 238 -13.77 19.13 -10.96
C PHE A 238 -12.59 18.21 -10.61
N GLU A 239 -12.32 17.17 -11.39
CA GLU A 239 -11.11 16.34 -11.25
C GLU A 239 -9.83 17.18 -11.37
N CYS A 240 -9.79 18.11 -12.32
CA CYS A 240 -8.69 19.07 -12.41
C CYS A 240 -8.60 19.96 -11.16
N LEU A 241 -9.72 20.44 -10.61
CA LEU A 241 -9.70 21.23 -9.36
C LEU A 241 -9.19 20.43 -8.16
N VAL A 242 -9.60 19.16 -8.04
CA VAL A 242 -9.12 18.21 -7.02
C VAL A 242 -7.59 18.08 -7.15
N ARG A 243 -7.09 17.76 -8.35
CA ARG A 243 -5.66 17.58 -8.60
C ARG A 243 -4.86 18.87 -8.40
N ILE A 244 -5.42 20.03 -8.77
CA ILE A 244 -4.80 21.33 -8.51
C ILE A 244 -4.71 21.61 -7.01
N MET A 245 -5.75 21.28 -6.24
CA MET A 245 -5.75 21.49 -4.80
C MET A 245 -4.63 20.70 -4.14
N SER A 246 -4.48 19.41 -4.48
CA SER A 246 -3.42 18.57 -3.94
C SER A 246 -2.02 19.06 -4.32
N LEU A 247 -1.79 19.40 -5.59
CA LEU A 247 -0.44 19.78 -6.05
C LEU A 247 -0.01 21.21 -5.70
N TYR A 248 -0.97 22.11 -5.47
CA TYR A 248 -0.75 23.56 -5.42
C TYR A 248 -1.50 24.26 -4.28
N TYR A 249 -1.79 23.57 -3.18
CA TYR A 249 -2.53 24.07 -2.02
C TYR A 249 -2.08 25.47 -1.56
N ASP A 250 -0.76 25.70 -1.48
CA ASP A 250 -0.15 26.95 -1.03
C ASP A 250 -0.54 28.19 -1.88
N LYS A 251 -0.93 27.97 -3.14
CA LYS A 251 -1.37 29.03 -4.07
C LYS A 251 -2.88 29.25 -4.08
N MET A 252 -3.68 28.42 -3.41
CA MET A 252 -5.13 28.38 -3.62
C MET A 252 -5.94 29.44 -2.87
N ALA A 253 -5.36 30.11 -1.87
CA ALA A 253 -6.08 31.04 -0.99
C ALA A 253 -6.91 32.09 -1.74
N PHE A 254 -6.33 32.73 -2.75
CA PHE A 254 -7.02 33.75 -3.55
C PHE A 254 -8.21 33.20 -4.34
N TYR A 255 -8.08 31.99 -4.90
CA TYR A 255 -9.13 31.37 -5.71
C TYR A 255 -10.23 30.76 -4.83
N MET A 256 -9.87 30.29 -3.64
CA MET A 256 -10.80 29.75 -2.65
C MET A 256 -11.87 30.77 -2.29
N GLU A 257 -11.45 31.99 -1.90
CA GLU A 257 -12.38 33.06 -1.54
C GLU A 257 -13.24 33.56 -2.73
N ARG A 258 -12.69 33.53 -3.94
CA ARG A 258 -13.31 34.17 -5.10
C ARG A 258 -14.24 33.26 -5.91
N ALA A 259 -13.93 31.98 -6.00
CA ALA A 259 -14.62 31.08 -6.91
C ALA A 259 -14.77 29.66 -6.37
N LEU A 260 -13.67 29.02 -5.92
CA LEU A 260 -13.67 27.58 -5.66
C LEU A 260 -14.68 27.19 -4.59
N PHE A 261 -14.74 27.94 -3.47
CA PHE A 261 -15.72 27.69 -2.41
C PHE A 261 -17.16 27.67 -2.92
N GLY A 262 -17.55 28.67 -3.73
CA GLY A 262 -18.90 28.73 -4.27
C GLY A 262 -19.18 27.62 -5.29
N LEU A 263 -18.22 27.32 -6.16
CA LEU A 263 -18.35 26.29 -7.20
C LEU A 263 -18.48 24.90 -6.60
N THR A 264 -17.65 24.56 -5.60
CA THR A 264 -17.63 23.23 -5.01
C THR A 264 -18.84 23.00 -4.11
N VAL A 265 -19.27 23.99 -3.31
CA VAL A 265 -20.52 23.87 -2.53
C VAL A 265 -21.75 23.74 -3.43
N LEU A 266 -21.78 24.42 -4.59
CA LEU A 266 -22.84 24.21 -5.59
C LEU A 266 -22.73 22.84 -6.26
N GLY A 267 -21.51 22.38 -6.57
CA GLY A 267 -21.24 21.06 -7.12
C GLY A 267 -21.72 19.94 -6.21
N MET A 268 -21.51 20.05 -4.90
CA MET A 268 -22.00 19.07 -3.92
C MET A 268 -23.53 18.97 -3.86
N LYS A 269 -24.24 20.05 -4.23
CA LYS A 269 -25.72 20.11 -4.29
C LYS A 269 -26.26 19.77 -5.68
N HIS A 270 -25.39 19.38 -6.61
CA HIS A 270 -25.78 19.14 -7.99
C HIS A 270 -26.63 17.86 -8.11
N PRO A 271 -27.69 17.85 -8.95
CA PRO A 271 -28.58 16.69 -9.08
C PRO A 271 -27.92 15.50 -9.78
N GLU A 272 -26.88 15.74 -10.57
CA GLU A 272 -26.08 14.69 -11.18
C GLU A 272 -25.00 14.22 -10.19
N GLU A 273 -25.09 12.96 -9.77
CA GLU A 273 -24.25 12.38 -8.73
C GLU A 273 -22.77 12.38 -9.10
N SER A 274 -22.43 12.14 -10.38
CA SER A 274 -21.03 12.17 -10.84
C SER A 274 -20.34 13.51 -10.60
N ILE A 275 -21.09 14.63 -10.60
CA ILE A 275 -20.56 15.96 -10.29
C ILE A 275 -20.50 16.17 -8.77
N ALA A 276 -21.53 15.73 -8.05
CA ALA A 276 -21.54 15.81 -6.58
C ALA A 276 -20.38 15.04 -5.96
N LEU A 277 -20.06 13.84 -6.50
CA LEU A 277 -18.91 13.03 -6.09
C LEU A 277 -17.60 13.82 -6.19
N GLN A 278 -17.30 14.42 -7.35
CA GLN A 278 -16.04 15.17 -7.50
C GLN A 278 -15.99 16.46 -6.68
N ALA A 279 -17.14 17.07 -6.39
CA ALA A 279 -17.19 18.23 -5.52
C ALA A 279 -17.02 17.87 -4.03
N VAL A 280 -17.50 16.69 -3.61
CA VAL A 280 -17.21 16.13 -2.28
C VAL A 280 -15.73 15.74 -2.18
N GLU A 281 -15.21 15.09 -3.22
CA GLU A 281 -13.79 14.70 -3.32
C GLU A 281 -12.85 15.89 -3.17
N PHE A 282 -13.19 17.04 -3.77
CA PHE A 282 -12.42 18.28 -3.58
C PHE A 282 -12.25 18.64 -2.10
N TRP A 283 -13.30 18.49 -1.29
CA TRP A 283 -13.23 18.78 0.14
C TRP A 283 -12.54 17.69 0.93
N SER A 284 -12.66 16.42 0.51
CA SER A 284 -11.84 15.32 1.05
C SER A 284 -10.35 15.63 0.85
N THR A 285 -9.93 16.02 -0.36
CA THR A 285 -8.55 16.41 -0.66
C THR A 285 -8.09 17.62 0.16
N VAL A 286 -8.92 18.66 0.31
CA VAL A 286 -8.58 19.79 1.21
C VAL A 286 -8.31 19.30 2.63
N CYS A 287 -9.08 18.34 3.13
CA CYS A 287 -8.91 17.79 4.46
C CYS A 287 -7.62 16.97 4.59
N GLU A 288 -7.33 16.12 3.60
CA GLU A 288 -6.09 15.32 3.55
C GLU A 288 -4.84 16.21 3.57
N GLU A 289 -4.77 17.20 2.69
CA GLU A 289 -3.66 18.16 2.65
C GLU A 289 -3.53 18.94 3.96
N GLU A 290 -4.65 19.35 4.58
CA GLU A 290 -4.60 20.07 5.86
C GLU A 290 -4.23 19.16 7.05
N ILE A 291 -4.53 17.86 6.99
CA ILE A 291 -4.08 16.87 7.98
C ILE A 291 -2.58 16.67 7.88
N GLU A 292 -2.03 16.48 6.67
CA GLU A 292 -0.58 16.37 6.45
C GLU A 292 0.17 17.62 6.95
N LEU A 293 -0.33 18.81 6.60
CA LEU A 293 0.23 20.08 7.08
C LEU A 293 0.12 20.24 8.60
N ALA A 294 -0.93 19.69 9.24
CA ALA A 294 -1.07 19.71 10.69
C ALA A 294 -0.04 18.78 11.36
N ILE A 295 0.23 17.61 10.77
CA ILE A 295 1.27 16.69 11.24
C ILE A 295 2.65 17.35 11.10
N GLU A 296 2.96 17.94 9.94
CA GLU A 296 4.22 18.67 9.71
C GLU A 296 4.39 19.81 10.73
N ALA A 297 3.32 20.57 11.00
CA ALA A 297 3.34 21.66 11.97
C ALA A 297 3.53 21.16 13.41
N ALA A 298 2.89 20.05 13.79
CA ALA A 298 3.06 19.44 15.10
C ALA A 298 4.51 18.96 15.29
N GLU A 299 5.08 18.29 14.29
CA GLU A 299 6.47 17.87 14.29
C GLU A 299 7.42 19.07 14.41
N ALA A 300 7.25 20.11 13.58
CA ALA A 300 8.08 21.31 13.64
C ALA A 300 8.02 21.99 15.03
N ALA A 301 6.83 22.05 15.63
CA ALA A 301 6.61 22.65 16.95
C ALA A 301 7.31 21.90 18.08
N GLU A 302 7.36 20.56 18.05
CA GLU A 302 8.11 19.76 19.04
C GLU A 302 9.60 20.11 19.08
N TYR A 303 10.14 20.60 17.95
CA TYR A 303 11.53 21.00 17.82
C TYR A 303 11.76 22.52 17.91
N GLY A 304 10.69 23.31 18.10
CA GLY A 304 10.76 24.77 18.18
C GLY A 304 11.08 25.45 16.85
N GLU A 305 10.76 24.80 15.74
CA GLU A 305 10.92 25.29 14.37
C GLU A 305 9.55 25.69 13.78
N ALA A 306 9.56 26.42 12.67
CA ALA A 306 8.34 26.71 11.92
C ALA A 306 8.18 25.67 10.80
N PRO A 307 6.94 25.26 10.46
CA PRO A 307 6.70 24.39 9.31
C PRO A 307 7.11 25.09 8.01
N GLU A 308 7.41 24.31 6.98
CA GLU A 308 7.75 24.84 5.65
C GLU A 308 6.52 25.45 5.00
N THR A 309 5.37 24.79 5.16
CA THR A 309 4.08 25.25 4.65
C THR A 309 3.05 25.37 5.77
N GLU A 310 2.42 26.54 5.90
CA GLU A 310 1.33 26.75 6.86
C GLU A 310 -0.03 26.47 6.22
N SER A 311 -0.84 25.64 6.87
CA SER A 311 -2.26 25.42 6.55
C SER A 311 -3.04 26.74 6.54
N LYS A 312 -3.91 26.89 5.54
CA LYS A 312 -4.84 28.02 5.38
C LYS A 312 -6.18 27.78 6.07
N ASN A 313 -6.40 26.60 6.64
CA ASN A 313 -7.62 26.23 7.38
C ASN A 313 -8.89 26.43 6.55
N PHE A 314 -8.86 26.12 5.26
CA PHE A 314 -10.01 26.21 4.35
C PHE A 314 -11.15 25.35 4.85
N ALA A 315 -10.89 24.10 5.28
CA ALA A 315 -11.92 23.19 5.79
C ALA A 315 -12.66 23.80 6.99
N LYS A 316 -11.91 24.36 7.94
CA LYS A 316 -12.47 25.01 9.13
C LYS A 316 -13.32 26.23 8.83
N ILE A 317 -12.90 27.05 7.86
CA ILE A 317 -13.66 28.25 7.43
C ILE A 317 -14.95 27.84 6.72
N ALA A 318 -14.89 26.78 5.90
CA ALA A 318 -15.99 26.32 5.07
C ALA A 318 -17.03 25.46 5.81
N LEU A 319 -16.68 24.98 7.01
CA LEU A 319 -17.47 24.06 7.84
C LEU A 319 -18.98 24.40 7.91
N PRO A 320 -19.42 25.65 8.16
CA PRO A 320 -20.85 25.96 8.32
C PRO A 320 -21.70 25.72 7.06
N GLU A 321 -21.09 25.83 5.87
CA GLU A 321 -21.78 25.67 4.59
C GLU A 321 -21.67 24.24 4.04
N ILE A 322 -20.58 23.52 4.36
CA ILE A 322 -20.34 22.15 3.89
C ILE A 322 -21.13 21.13 4.73
N ILE A 323 -21.12 21.26 6.06
CA ILE A 323 -21.74 20.26 6.95
C ILE A 323 -23.21 20.00 6.63
N PRO A 324 -24.09 21.02 6.45
CA PRO A 324 -25.48 20.76 6.11
C PRO A 324 -25.66 19.99 4.79
N VAL A 325 -24.71 20.12 3.86
CA VAL A 325 -24.75 19.42 2.57
C VAL A 325 -24.33 17.97 2.75
N LEU A 326 -23.22 17.71 3.43
CA LEU A 326 -22.76 16.36 3.72
C LEU A 326 -23.80 15.56 4.51
N LEU A 327 -24.39 16.17 5.54
CA LEU A 327 -25.46 15.54 6.33
C LEU A 327 -26.72 15.26 5.49
N GLY A 328 -27.00 16.08 4.48
CA GLY A 328 -28.07 15.82 3.51
C GLY A 328 -27.73 14.65 2.57
N LEU A 329 -26.52 14.64 2.00
CA LEU A 329 -26.05 13.57 1.12
C LEU A 329 -25.97 12.21 1.83
N LEU A 330 -25.67 12.19 3.13
CA LEU A 330 -25.71 10.99 3.95
C LEU A 330 -27.09 10.33 3.95
N THR A 331 -28.19 11.07 3.73
CA THR A 331 -29.56 10.51 3.68
C THR A 331 -29.96 9.94 2.31
N HIS A 332 -29.03 9.89 1.35
CA HIS A 332 -29.24 9.33 0.02
C HIS A 332 -28.65 7.91 -0.07
N GLN A 333 -28.80 7.10 0.98
CA GLN A 333 -28.39 5.69 0.95
C GLN A 333 -29.27 4.92 -0.04
N ASP A 334 -28.65 4.02 -0.82
CA ASP A 334 -29.36 3.13 -1.72
C ASP A 334 -29.39 1.71 -1.12
N GLU A 335 -30.60 1.17 -0.93
CA GLU A 335 -30.80 -0.17 -0.39
C GLU A 335 -30.53 -1.30 -1.40
N ASP A 336 -30.53 -0.97 -2.69
CA ASP A 336 -30.30 -1.89 -3.81
C ASP A 336 -28.86 -1.80 -4.36
N ALA A 337 -28.02 -0.88 -3.85
CA ALA A 337 -26.64 -0.73 -4.29
C ALA A 337 -25.81 -1.98 -3.95
N ASP A 338 -24.94 -2.36 -4.89
CA ASP A 338 -23.98 -3.45 -4.69
C ASP A 338 -22.94 -3.04 -3.62
N GLU A 339 -22.38 -4.02 -2.89
CA GLU A 339 -21.39 -3.73 -1.82
C GLU A 339 -20.13 -3.00 -2.33
N ASP A 340 -19.79 -3.18 -3.62
CA ASP A 340 -18.63 -2.56 -4.29
C ASP A 340 -18.95 -1.20 -4.94
N GLU A 341 -20.18 -0.70 -4.84
CA GLU A 341 -20.60 0.54 -5.50
C GLU A 341 -20.23 1.79 -4.67
N TRP A 342 -19.45 2.69 -5.27
CA TRP A 342 -19.10 3.98 -4.66
C TRP A 342 -20.12 5.06 -5.00
N ASN A 343 -20.91 5.49 -4.01
CA ASN A 343 -21.98 6.48 -4.19
C ASN A 343 -21.80 7.73 -3.32
N VAL A 344 -22.69 8.71 -3.50
CA VAL A 344 -22.64 10.02 -2.83
C VAL A 344 -22.76 9.94 -1.30
N SER A 345 -23.50 8.98 -0.75
CA SER A 345 -23.63 8.80 0.70
C SER A 345 -22.32 8.32 1.33
N MET A 346 -21.65 7.36 0.67
CA MET A 346 -20.34 6.86 1.10
C MET A 346 -19.26 7.96 1.01
N ALA A 347 -19.22 8.68 -0.11
CA ALA A 347 -18.31 9.83 -0.28
C ALA A 347 -18.53 10.90 0.79
N ALA A 348 -19.79 11.19 1.15
CA ALA A 348 -20.11 12.15 2.19
C ALA A 348 -19.65 11.67 3.59
N GLY A 349 -19.79 10.37 3.91
CA GLY A 349 -19.31 9.79 5.16
C GLY A 349 -17.79 9.82 5.29
N THR A 350 -17.07 9.52 4.21
CA THR A 350 -15.59 9.64 4.17
C THR A 350 -15.15 11.09 4.32
N CYS A 351 -15.75 12.02 3.57
CA CYS A 351 -15.46 13.45 3.66
C CYS A 351 -15.76 13.99 5.07
N LEU A 352 -16.85 13.55 5.71
CA LEU A 352 -17.16 13.93 7.08
C LEU A 352 -16.12 13.43 8.09
N SER A 353 -15.60 12.21 7.89
CA SER A 353 -14.55 11.63 8.74
C SER A 353 -13.23 12.38 8.60
N LEU A 354 -12.84 12.72 7.36
CA LEU A 354 -11.67 13.55 7.09
C LEU A 354 -11.83 14.95 7.69
N LEU A 355 -13.01 15.58 7.53
CA LEU A 355 -13.32 16.86 8.17
C LEU A 355 -13.16 16.80 9.69
N ALA A 356 -13.59 15.71 10.34
CA ALA A 356 -13.46 15.54 11.77
C ALA A 356 -11.99 15.54 12.21
N GLN A 357 -11.12 14.83 11.47
CA GLN A 357 -9.68 14.82 11.70
C GLN A 357 -9.04 16.20 11.44
N THR A 358 -9.47 16.92 10.41
CA THR A 358 -8.91 18.24 10.06
C THR A 358 -9.31 19.35 11.04
N VAL A 359 -10.60 19.44 11.41
CA VAL A 359 -11.10 20.57 12.22
C VAL A 359 -11.24 20.26 13.71
N ALA A 360 -11.05 18.99 14.09
CA ALA A 360 -11.15 18.47 15.46
C ALA A 360 -12.46 18.93 16.15
N ASP A 361 -12.37 19.45 17.38
CA ASP A 361 -13.50 19.84 18.23
C ASP A 361 -14.54 20.75 17.56
N ALA A 362 -14.15 21.51 16.52
CA ALA A 362 -15.06 22.42 15.83
C ALA A 362 -16.22 21.70 15.11
N ILE A 363 -16.05 20.41 14.76
CA ILE A 363 -17.09 19.63 14.07
C ILE A 363 -18.24 19.24 15.00
N VAL A 364 -17.95 18.99 16.27
CA VAL A 364 -18.90 18.46 17.26
C VAL A 364 -20.17 19.33 17.36
N PRO A 365 -20.10 20.65 17.63
CA PRO A 365 -21.31 21.47 17.74
C PRO A 365 -22.07 21.61 16.42
N ALA A 366 -21.43 21.34 15.26
CA ALA A 366 -22.06 21.45 13.95
C ALA A 366 -22.95 20.23 13.64
N VAL A 367 -22.57 19.04 14.11
CA VAL A 367 -23.28 17.78 13.78
C VAL A 367 -24.25 17.29 14.85
N ILE A 368 -24.02 17.62 16.12
CA ILE A 368 -24.86 17.17 17.25
C ILE A 368 -26.36 17.48 17.04
N PRO A 369 -26.77 18.68 16.58
CA PRO A 369 -28.18 18.96 16.34
C PRO A 369 -28.84 18.01 15.32
N PHE A 370 -28.09 17.56 14.32
CA PHE A 370 -28.57 16.60 13.33
C PHE A 370 -28.71 15.20 13.94
N ILE A 371 -27.73 14.76 14.73
CA ILE A 371 -27.78 13.45 15.41
C ILE A 371 -28.99 13.39 16.36
N GLU A 372 -29.16 14.38 17.23
CA GLU A 372 -30.26 14.42 18.20
C GLU A 372 -31.64 14.44 17.53
N ALA A 373 -31.77 15.11 16.38
CA ALA A 373 -33.02 15.19 15.63
C ALA A 373 -33.39 13.86 14.95
N ASN A 374 -32.41 13.09 14.49
CA ASN A 374 -32.62 11.99 13.55
C ASN A 374 -32.38 10.58 14.13
N ILE A 375 -31.67 10.44 15.25
CA ILE A 375 -31.31 9.13 15.83
C ILE A 375 -32.52 8.25 16.19
N LYS A 376 -33.70 8.85 16.39
CA LYS A 376 -34.98 8.15 16.65
C LYS A 376 -36.04 8.44 15.58
N ALA A 377 -35.64 8.85 14.38
CA ALA A 377 -36.55 9.11 13.28
C ALA A 377 -37.29 7.83 12.84
N LEU A 378 -38.49 8.00 12.29
CA LEU A 378 -39.24 6.88 11.70
C LEU A 378 -38.61 6.39 10.39
N ASP A 379 -38.02 7.31 9.64
CA ASP A 379 -37.29 7.01 8.41
C ASP A 379 -35.93 6.42 8.74
N TRP A 380 -35.61 5.27 8.14
CA TRP A 380 -34.37 4.57 8.39
C TRP A 380 -33.17 5.31 7.77
N HIS A 381 -33.33 6.03 6.66
CA HIS A 381 -32.27 6.85 6.06
C HIS A 381 -31.76 7.91 7.05
N GLN A 382 -32.68 8.51 7.81
CA GLN A 382 -32.34 9.49 8.83
C GLN A 382 -31.67 8.86 10.05
N ARG A 383 -32.15 7.68 10.49
CA ARG A 383 -31.53 6.97 11.62
C ARG A 383 -30.12 6.51 11.27
N GLU A 384 -29.94 5.88 10.11
CA GLU A 384 -28.64 5.43 9.61
C GLU A 384 -27.69 6.62 9.48
N ALA A 385 -28.12 7.71 8.81
CA ALA A 385 -27.27 8.89 8.64
C ALA A 385 -26.85 9.52 9.97
N ALA A 386 -27.71 9.50 10.99
CA ALA A 386 -27.36 9.97 12.33
C ALA A 386 -26.30 9.10 13.01
N VAL A 387 -26.39 7.77 12.87
CA VAL A 387 -25.41 6.82 13.39
C VAL A 387 -24.08 6.98 12.64
N MET A 388 -24.12 7.01 11.30
CA MET A 388 -22.94 7.22 10.46
C MET A 388 -22.24 8.53 10.81
N THR A 389 -23.00 9.63 10.93
CA THR A 389 -22.47 10.93 11.37
C THR A 389 -21.76 10.82 12.71
N PHE A 390 -22.37 10.14 13.68
CA PHE A 390 -21.76 9.97 15.00
C PHE A 390 -20.47 9.16 14.93
N GLY A 391 -20.44 8.04 14.20
CA GLY A 391 -19.26 7.22 14.02
C GLY A 391 -18.13 7.92 13.24
N SER A 392 -18.46 8.71 12.22
CA SER A 392 -17.48 9.48 11.43
C SER A 392 -16.70 10.49 12.25
N ILE A 393 -17.33 11.12 13.25
CA ILE A 393 -16.69 12.16 14.09
C ILE A 393 -15.94 11.65 15.31
N LEU A 394 -15.85 10.33 15.53
CA LEU A 394 -15.14 9.75 16.68
C LEU A 394 -13.61 9.87 16.56
N ASP A 395 -13.12 10.27 15.40
CA ASP A 395 -11.71 10.41 15.08
C ASP A 395 -11.42 11.86 14.69
N GLY A 396 -10.42 12.46 15.33
CA GLY A 396 -10.08 13.88 15.18
C GLY A 396 -10.29 14.74 16.44
N PRO A 397 -11.53 14.90 16.95
CA PRO A 397 -11.78 15.69 18.15
C PRO A 397 -11.09 15.12 19.40
N ASP A 398 -10.85 15.97 20.40
CA ASP A 398 -10.19 15.56 21.64
C ASP A 398 -11.02 14.46 22.35
N PRO A 399 -10.42 13.33 22.75
CA PRO A 399 -11.11 12.27 23.46
C PRO A 399 -11.89 12.73 24.70
N ALA A 400 -11.43 13.78 25.40
CA ALA A 400 -12.12 14.35 26.55
C ALA A 400 -13.44 15.04 26.18
N VAL A 401 -13.56 15.57 24.95
CA VAL A 401 -14.79 16.16 24.41
C VAL A 401 -15.76 15.06 23.97
N LEU A 402 -15.24 13.99 23.36
CA LEU A 402 -16.05 12.87 22.83
C LEU A 402 -16.56 11.92 23.91
N THR A 403 -15.77 11.66 24.95
CA THR A 403 -16.12 10.74 26.05
C THR A 403 -17.53 10.95 26.63
N PRO A 404 -17.94 12.15 27.07
CA PRO A 404 -19.28 12.36 27.62
C PRO A 404 -20.41 12.16 26.59
N LEU A 405 -20.13 12.35 25.29
CA LEU A 405 -21.09 12.12 24.21
C LEU A 405 -21.28 10.62 23.96
N VAL A 406 -20.17 9.88 23.90
CA VAL A 406 -20.18 8.42 23.78
C VAL A 406 -20.92 7.77 24.94
N MET A 407 -20.66 8.19 26.18
CA MET A 407 -21.36 7.66 27.35
C MET A 407 -22.89 7.86 27.28
N GLN A 408 -23.35 8.95 26.67
CA GLN A 408 -24.79 9.22 26.48
C GLN A 408 -25.38 8.44 25.30
N ALA A 409 -24.63 8.30 24.21
CA ALA A 409 -25.07 7.62 23.00
C ALA A 409 -25.04 6.09 23.12
N LEU A 410 -24.13 5.53 23.91
CA LEU A 410 -23.88 4.08 23.96
C LEU A 410 -25.12 3.24 24.30
N PRO A 411 -25.98 3.59 25.28
CA PRO A 411 -27.21 2.85 25.52
C PRO A 411 -28.17 2.85 24.32
N ILE A 412 -28.21 3.96 23.57
CA ILE A 412 -29.05 4.10 22.38
C ILE A 412 -28.50 3.23 21.25
N LEU A 413 -27.18 3.29 20.99
CA LEU A 413 -26.52 2.46 19.98
C LEU A 413 -26.70 0.97 20.28
N ILE A 414 -26.57 0.56 21.55
CA ILE A 414 -26.82 -0.83 21.97
C ILE A 414 -28.26 -1.25 21.69
N GLU A 415 -29.25 -0.38 21.92
CA GLU A 415 -30.65 -0.66 21.55
C GLU A 415 -30.81 -0.79 20.02
N MET A 416 -30.15 0.08 19.25
CA MET A 416 -30.21 0.11 17.79
C MET A 416 -29.53 -1.09 17.10
N THR A 417 -28.73 -1.90 17.82
CA THR A 417 -28.27 -3.22 17.29
C THR A 417 -29.43 -4.15 16.91
N ARG A 418 -30.63 -3.85 17.42
CA ARG A 418 -31.87 -4.58 17.15
C ARG A 418 -32.86 -3.80 16.27
N ASP A 419 -32.41 -2.78 15.54
CA ASP A 419 -33.26 -2.02 14.60
C ASP A 419 -33.92 -2.95 13.57
N GLU A 420 -35.03 -2.53 12.96
CA GLU A 420 -35.70 -3.31 11.93
C GLU A 420 -34.93 -3.29 10.59
N ASN A 421 -34.21 -2.19 10.32
CA ASN A 421 -33.46 -2.01 9.09
C ASN A 421 -32.02 -2.51 9.23
N ILE A 422 -31.58 -3.30 8.24
CA ILE A 422 -30.25 -3.94 8.21
C ILE A 422 -29.11 -2.92 8.08
N LEU A 423 -29.28 -1.87 7.26
CA LEU A 423 -28.27 -0.84 7.05
C LEU A 423 -28.05 -0.03 8.33
N VAL A 424 -29.12 0.24 9.09
CA VAL A 424 -28.99 0.85 10.42
C VAL A 424 -28.17 -0.05 11.36
N LYS A 425 -28.48 -1.36 11.42
CA LYS A 425 -27.69 -2.29 12.25
C LYS A 425 -26.23 -2.37 11.85
N ASP A 426 -25.96 -2.35 10.55
CA ASP A 426 -24.60 -2.37 9.99
C ASP A 426 -23.78 -1.15 10.48
N SER A 427 -24.32 0.05 10.27
CA SER A 427 -23.68 1.30 10.70
C SER A 427 -23.55 1.39 12.22
N VAL A 428 -24.49 0.81 12.98
CA VAL A 428 -24.38 0.70 14.44
C VAL A 428 -23.23 -0.23 14.84
N ALA A 429 -23.09 -1.40 14.21
CA ALA A 429 -22.01 -2.34 14.49
C ALA A 429 -20.63 -1.70 14.18
N TRP A 430 -20.52 -1.02 13.05
CA TRP A 430 -19.33 -0.25 12.68
C TRP A 430 -19.04 0.87 13.69
N THR A 431 -20.05 1.65 14.09
CA THR A 431 -19.90 2.73 15.07
C THR A 431 -19.45 2.20 16.43
N LEU A 432 -20.00 1.07 16.88
CA LEU A 432 -19.56 0.43 18.12
C LEU A 432 -18.11 -0.04 18.03
N GLY A 433 -17.69 -0.57 16.87
CA GLY A 433 -16.30 -0.94 16.63
C GLY A 433 -15.35 0.25 16.64
N ARG A 434 -15.75 1.41 16.10
CA ARG A 434 -14.98 2.66 16.21
C ARG A 434 -14.88 3.16 17.65
N ILE A 435 -15.94 3.04 18.45
CA ILE A 435 -15.88 3.37 19.87
C ILE A 435 -14.87 2.46 20.59
N CYS A 436 -14.89 1.15 20.31
CA CYS A 436 -13.94 0.20 20.87
C CYS A 436 -12.49 0.54 20.50
N ASP A 437 -12.27 0.97 19.25
CA ASP A 437 -10.94 1.29 18.72
C ASP A 437 -10.37 2.61 19.28
N LEU A 438 -11.13 3.70 19.21
CA LEU A 438 -10.60 5.04 19.44
C LEU A 438 -10.86 5.59 20.86
N LEU A 439 -11.92 5.11 21.52
CA LEU A 439 -12.43 5.70 22.76
C LEU A 439 -12.65 4.66 23.85
N ILE A 440 -11.72 3.71 23.97
CA ILE A 440 -11.79 2.66 24.98
C ILE A 440 -11.88 3.22 26.41
N ILE A 441 -11.31 4.40 26.65
CA ILE A 441 -11.36 5.11 27.94
C ILE A 441 -12.80 5.51 28.33
N ALA A 442 -13.68 5.72 27.36
CA ALA A 442 -15.09 6.02 27.61
C ALA A 442 -15.88 4.78 28.09
N LEU A 443 -15.38 3.57 27.82
CA LEU A 443 -16.03 2.31 28.17
C LEU A 443 -15.68 1.89 29.60
N LYS A 444 -16.50 2.34 30.56
CA LYS A 444 -16.43 1.85 31.94
C LYS A 444 -16.77 0.36 32.04
N PRO A 445 -15.86 -0.49 32.55
CA PRO A 445 -16.08 -1.93 32.66
C PRO A 445 -17.37 -2.33 33.40
N ASP A 446 -17.67 -1.67 34.51
CA ASP A 446 -18.80 -2.02 35.38
C ASP A 446 -20.17 -1.63 34.82
N GLU A 447 -20.22 -0.61 33.95
CA GLU A 447 -21.48 -0.03 33.44
C GLU A 447 -21.78 -0.46 31.99
N HIS A 448 -20.74 -0.55 31.15
CA HIS A 448 -20.92 -0.58 29.70
C HIS A 448 -20.49 -1.89 29.05
N LEU A 449 -19.54 -2.61 29.65
CA LEU A 449 -18.93 -3.77 29.01
C LEU A 449 -19.91 -4.94 28.84
N HIS A 450 -20.69 -5.27 29.87
CA HIS A 450 -21.66 -6.37 29.79
C HIS A 450 -22.74 -6.13 28.72
N PRO A 451 -23.44 -4.98 28.69
CA PRO A 451 -24.39 -4.67 27.63
C PRO A 451 -23.78 -4.69 26.23
N LEU A 452 -22.60 -4.10 26.06
CA LEU A 452 -21.90 -4.02 24.78
C LEU A 452 -21.54 -5.41 24.24
N VAL A 453 -20.84 -6.22 25.05
CA VAL A 453 -20.45 -7.58 24.67
C VAL A 453 -21.68 -8.43 24.36
N SER A 454 -22.73 -8.33 25.19
CA SER A 454 -23.97 -9.08 24.96
C SER A 454 -24.65 -8.70 23.64
N ALA A 455 -24.63 -7.43 23.27
CA ALA A 455 -25.18 -6.95 22.01
C ALA A 455 -24.37 -7.45 20.81
N LEU A 456 -23.03 -7.29 20.84
CA LEU A 456 -22.13 -7.75 19.78
C LEU A 456 -22.23 -9.27 19.59
N VAL A 457 -22.18 -10.05 20.67
CA VAL A 457 -22.29 -11.51 20.60
C VAL A 457 -23.66 -11.97 20.10
N SER A 458 -24.74 -11.24 20.40
CA SER A 458 -26.07 -11.55 19.86
C SER A 458 -26.18 -11.24 18.37
N ALA A 459 -25.49 -10.19 17.92
CA ALA A 459 -25.47 -9.78 16.51
C ALA A 459 -24.58 -10.67 15.62
N LEU A 460 -23.77 -11.55 16.20
CA LEU A 460 -23.03 -12.59 15.46
C LEU A 460 -23.92 -13.63 14.77
N ASP A 461 -25.21 -13.70 15.13
CA ASP A 461 -26.21 -14.55 14.47
C ASP A 461 -27.02 -13.77 13.38
N ASP A 462 -26.62 -12.54 13.02
CA ASP A 462 -27.27 -11.68 12.00
C ASP A 462 -26.65 -11.86 10.59
N LYS A 463 -26.91 -10.93 9.66
CA LYS A 463 -26.39 -10.99 8.29
C LYS A 463 -24.85 -10.88 8.21
N PRO A 464 -24.20 -11.49 7.20
CA PRO A 464 -22.74 -11.52 7.02
C PRO A 464 -22.00 -10.20 7.28
N ARG A 465 -22.46 -9.11 6.66
CA ARG A 465 -21.86 -7.77 6.81
C ARG A 465 -21.89 -7.24 8.25
N ILE A 466 -23.00 -7.44 8.96
CA ILE A 466 -23.13 -7.09 10.38
C ILE A 466 -22.20 -7.95 11.23
N VAL A 467 -22.10 -9.25 10.92
CA VAL A 467 -21.21 -10.19 11.61
C VAL A 467 -19.75 -9.76 11.46
N ALA A 468 -19.33 -9.36 10.26
CA ALA A 468 -17.98 -8.85 10.00
C ALA A 468 -17.67 -7.62 10.89
N ASN A 469 -18.57 -6.63 10.92
CA ASN A 469 -18.43 -5.44 11.76
C ASN A 469 -18.47 -5.76 13.26
N CYS A 470 -19.26 -6.73 13.70
CA CYS A 470 -19.27 -7.18 15.10
C CYS A 470 -17.98 -7.91 15.48
N CYS A 471 -17.44 -8.74 14.60
CA CYS A 471 -16.13 -9.38 14.79
C CYS A 471 -15.02 -8.32 14.90
N TRP A 472 -15.02 -7.32 14.01
CA TRP A 472 -14.09 -6.19 14.06
C TRP A 472 -14.22 -5.39 15.37
N ALA A 473 -15.45 -5.12 15.82
CA ALA A 473 -15.68 -4.44 17.09
C ALA A 473 -15.19 -5.23 18.31
N LEU A 474 -15.36 -6.56 18.31
CA LEU A 474 -14.84 -7.46 19.35
C LEU A 474 -13.31 -7.52 19.33
N MET A 475 -12.70 -7.57 18.13
CA MET A 475 -11.25 -7.53 17.95
C MET A 475 -10.66 -6.26 18.56
N ASN A 476 -11.16 -5.08 18.19
CA ASN A 476 -10.70 -3.80 18.73
C ASN A 476 -10.92 -3.72 20.25
N LEU A 477 -12.04 -4.24 20.75
CA LEU A 477 -12.30 -4.28 22.19
C LEU A 477 -11.22 -5.09 22.94
N SER A 478 -10.76 -6.20 22.36
CA SER A 478 -9.70 -7.03 22.92
C SER A 478 -8.33 -6.34 22.84
N ASP A 479 -7.97 -5.80 21.67
CA ASP A 479 -6.66 -5.19 21.44
C ASP A 479 -6.45 -3.91 22.27
N GLN A 480 -7.45 -3.03 22.30
CA GLN A 480 -7.35 -1.76 23.02
C GLN A 480 -7.40 -1.95 24.55
N LEU A 481 -8.25 -2.86 25.06
CA LEU A 481 -8.21 -3.19 26.49
C LEU A 481 -6.92 -3.93 26.87
N GLY A 482 -6.44 -4.84 26.02
CA GLY A 482 -5.17 -5.53 26.26
C GLY A 482 -4.01 -4.54 26.43
N SER A 483 -3.86 -3.63 25.47
CA SER A 483 -2.81 -2.62 25.46
C SER A 483 -2.93 -1.64 26.65
N TYR A 484 -4.13 -1.13 26.91
CA TYR A 484 -4.38 -0.16 27.99
C TYR A 484 -3.96 -0.68 29.37
N TYR A 485 -4.30 -1.93 29.70
CA TYR A 485 -3.96 -2.51 31.00
C TYR A 485 -2.52 -3.07 31.07
N GLU A 486 -1.87 -3.34 29.94
CA GLU A 486 -0.44 -3.69 29.92
C GLU A 486 0.45 -2.48 30.25
N GLU A 487 0.10 -1.28 29.79
CA GLU A 487 0.85 -0.04 30.03
C GLU A 487 0.75 0.48 31.48
N GLU A 488 -0.36 0.25 32.19
CA GLU A 488 -0.57 0.72 33.57
C GLU A 488 0.18 -0.07 34.66
N GLY A 489 0.88 -1.16 34.29
CA GLY A 489 1.88 -1.80 35.14
C GLY A 489 1.49 -3.16 35.71
N GLY A 490 1.92 -4.21 35.01
CA GLY A 490 2.06 -5.59 35.49
C GLY A 490 1.01 -6.54 34.91
N PRO A 491 1.33 -7.84 34.75
CA PRO A 491 0.40 -8.82 34.19
C PRO A 491 -0.81 -8.94 35.11
N ALA A 492 -1.90 -8.24 34.78
CA ALA A 492 -3.13 -8.33 35.52
C ALA A 492 -3.61 -9.79 35.44
N THR A 493 -3.67 -10.47 36.58
CA THR A 493 -4.13 -11.85 36.68
C THR A 493 -5.55 -12.04 36.14
N SER A 494 -6.36 -10.98 36.11
CA SER A 494 -7.68 -10.92 35.49
C SER A 494 -7.91 -9.56 34.83
N GLY A 495 -8.16 -9.54 33.52
CA GLY A 495 -8.59 -8.34 32.80
C GLY A 495 -10.11 -8.15 32.85
N PRO A 496 -10.65 -6.97 32.50
CA PRO A 496 -12.10 -6.73 32.45
C PRO A 496 -12.88 -7.70 31.54
N LEU A 497 -12.22 -8.25 30.53
CA LEU A 497 -12.79 -9.20 29.57
C LEU A 497 -12.82 -10.65 30.08
N THR A 498 -12.07 -11.00 31.12
CA THR A 498 -11.95 -12.38 31.63
C THR A 498 -13.30 -13.07 31.85
N PRO A 499 -14.33 -12.43 32.46
CA PRO A 499 -15.64 -13.07 32.66
C PRO A 499 -16.40 -13.41 31.37
N TYR A 500 -16.08 -12.74 30.27
CA TYR A 500 -16.77 -12.91 28.98
C TYR A 500 -15.98 -13.77 28.00
N TYR A 501 -14.69 -14.01 28.28
CA TYR A 501 -13.73 -14.58 27.36
C TYR A 501 -14.18 -15.92 26.76
N GLU A 502 -14.59 -16.88 27.60
CA GLU A 502 -15.07 -18.19 27.13
C GLU A 502 -16.34 -18.07 26.27
N GLY A 503 -17.27 -17.18 26.65
CA GLY A 503 -18.50 -16.95 25.89
C GLY A 503 -18.26 -16.36 24.51
N ILE A 504 -17.35 -15.38 24.41
CA ILE A 504 -16.99 -14.71 23.15
C ILE A 504 -16.26 -15.69 22.24
N VAL A 505 -15.24 -16.40 22.73
CA VAL A 505 -14.47 -17.37 21.92
C VAL A 505 -15.38 -18.47 21.38
N ASN A 506 -16.30 -19.01 22.20
CA ASN A 506 -17.26 -20.01 21.73
C ASN A 506 -18.24 -19.46 20.69
N ALA A 507 -18.65 -18.19 20.82
CA ALA A 507 -19.50 -17.55 19.83
C ALA A 507 -18.76 -17.34 18.49
N LEU A 508 -17.52 -16.86 18.53
CA LEU A 508 -16.70 -16.70 17.34
C LEU A 508 -16.41 -18.05 16.66
N LEU A 509 -16.07 -19.11 17.42
CA LEU A 509 -15.89 -20.45 16.87
C LEU A 509 -17.15 -20.95 16.14
N ARG A 510 -18.35 -20.70 16.70
CA ARG A 510 -19.62 -21.02 16.03
C ARG A 510 -19.83 -20.25 14.73
N VAL A 511 -19.47 -18.95 14.69
CA VAL A 511 -19.48 -18.17 13.43
C VAL A 511 -18.53 -18.79 12.41
N THR A 512 -17.34 -19.22 12.86
CA THR A 512 -16.39 -19.83 11.94
C THR A 512 -16.91 -21.11 11.31
N ASP A 513 -17.79 -21.88 11.96
CA ASP A 513 -18.37 -23.12 11.43
C ASP A 513 -19.37 -22.91 10.28
N GLY A 514 -19.70 -21.66 9.93
CA GLY A 514 -20.53 -21.31 8.79
C GLY A 514 -19.97 -21.81 7.45
N THR A 515 -20.86 -22.16 6.52
CA THR A 515 -20.51 -22.72 5.20
C THR A 515 -20.15 -21.68 4.14
N GLY A 516 -20.45 -20.40 4.39
CA GLY A 516 -20.15 -19.27 3.49
C GLY A 516 -19.05 -18.36 4.03
N ASN A 517 -18.69 -17.34 3.24
CA ASN A 517 -17.81 -16.24 3.66
C ASN A 517 -18.17 -14.93 2.92
N GLU A 518 -19.46 -14.65 2.78
CA GLU A 518 -19.94 -13.39 2.19
C GLU A 518 -19.43 -12.19 3.04
N SER A 519 -19.06 -11.08 2.42
CA SER A 519 -18.52 -9.90 3.13
C SER A 519 -17.36 -10.23 4.11
N ASN A 520 -16.61 -11.30 3.87
CA ASN A 520 -15.48 -11.78 4.68
C ASN A 520 -15.79 -12.09 6.17
N PHE A 521 -17.05 -12.32 6.53
CA PHE A 521 -17.46 -12.47 7.95
C PHE A 521 -16.68 -13.54 8.72
N ARG A 522 -16.31 -14.64 8.04
CA ARG A 522 -15.60 -15.76 8.66
C ARG A 522 -14.13 -15.42 8.87
N THR A 523 -13.53 -14.70 7.93
CA THR A 523 -12.16 -14.19 8.05
C THR A 523 -12.07 -13.21 9.22
N SER A 524 -13.00 -12.25 9.32
CA SER A 524 -13.09 -11.35 10.48
C SER A 524 -13.29 -12.09 11.80
N ALA A 525 -14.04 -13.20 11.82
CA ALA A 525 -14.21 -14.02 13.03
C ALA A 525 -12.90 -14.71 13.46
N TYR A 526 -12.08 -15.17 12.51
CA TYR A 526 -10.76 -15.73 12.80
C TYR A 526 -9.76 -14.67 13.27
N GLU A 527 -9.79 -13.47 12.70
CA GLU A 527 -8.98 -12.33 13.15
C GLU A 527 -9.34 -11.94 14.58
N ALA A 528 -10.64 -11.83 14.89
CA ALA A 528 -11.11 -11.60 16.26
C ALA A 528 -10.65 -12.71 17.21
N LEU A 529 -10.74 -13.99 16.82
CA LEU A 529 -10.21 -15.10 17.63
C LEU A 529 -8.70 -14.96 17.89
N ALA A 530 -7.92 -14.61 16.86
CA ALA A 530 -6.48 -14.41 16.97
C ALA A 530 -6.13 -13.25 17.92
N SER A 531 -6.86 -12.15 17.87
CA SER A 531 -6.72 -11.00 18.79
C SER A 531 -7.02 -11.40 20.24
N TYR A 532 -8.14 -12.07 20.50
CA TYR A 532 -8.48 -12.53 21.86
C TYR A 532 -7.42 -13.47 22.43
N VAL A 533 -6.92 -14.42 21.60
CA VAL A 533 -5.83 -15.32 22.01
C VAL A 533 -4.57 -14.55 22.36
N THR A 534 -4.20 -13.54 21.57
CA THR A 534 -3.00 -12.72 21.81
C THR A 534 -3.08 -12.02 23.17
N HIS A 535 -4.24 -11.43 23.49
CA HIS A 535 -4.46 -10.67 24.72
C HIS A 535 -5.00 -11.51 25.89
N ALA A 536 -4.96 -12.85 25.80
CA ALA A 536 -5.51 -13.72 26.85
C ALA A 536 -4.78 -13.57 28.21
N GLY A 537 -5.52 -13.46 29.30
CA GLY A 537 -4.93 -13.50 30.65
C GLY A 537 -4.58 -14.94 31.09
N PRO A 538 -3.81 -15.11 32.19
CA PRO A 538 -3.47 -16.44 32.74
C PRO A 538 -4.69 -17.32 33.05
N GLU A 539 -5.81 -16.73 33.48
CA GLU A 539 -7.06 -17.45 33.78
C GLU A 539 -7.76 -17.99 32.53
N SER A 540 -7.49 -17.42 31.35
CA SER A 540 -8.08 -17.81 30.07
C SER A 540 -7.24 -18.83 29.28
N ILE A 541 -6.10 -19.27 29.81
CA ILE A 541 -5.17 -20.17 29.09
C ILE A 541 -5.83 -21.52 28.73
N THR A 542 -6.71 -22.06 29.57
CA THR A 542 -7.46 -23.27 29.23
C THR A 542 -8.36 -23.06 28.01
N VAL A 543 -8.94 -21.87 27.86
CA VAL A 543 -9.72 -21.52 26.66
C VAL A 543 -8.80 -21.47 25.43
N VAL A 544 -7.62 -20.87 25.55
CA VAL A 544 -6.61 -20.85 24.46
C VAL A 544 -6.20 -22.26 24.02
N GLN A 545 -5.97 -23.17 24.97
CA GLN A 545 -5.66 -24.58 24.66
C GLN A 545 -6.82 -25.29 23.94
N ASN A 546 -8.07 -25.03 24.36
CA ASN A 546 -9.25 -25.59 23.69
C ASN A 546 -9.40 -25.02 22.27
N THR A 547 -9.13 -23.73 22.06
CA THR A 547 -9.10 -23.10 20.73
C THR A 547 -8.04 -23.75 19.83
N ALA A 548 -6.85 -24.05 20.37
CA ALA A 548 -5.80 -24.77 19.64
C ALA A 548 -6.29 -26.14 19.15
N LEU A 549 -6.93 -26.92 20.04
CA LEU A 549 -7.46 -28.24 19.71
C LEU A 549 -8.58 -28.17 18.66
N ALA A 550 -9.50 -27.20 18.78
CA ALA A 550 -10.55 -26.98 17.80
C ALA A 550 -9.98 -26.62 16.42
N THR A 551 -9.01 -25.71 16.38
CA THR A 551 -8.30 -25.28 15.17
C THR A 551 -7.61 -26.47 14.49
N LEU A 552 -6.86 -27.28 15.25
CA LEU A 552 -6.18 -28.47 14.74
C LEU A 552 -7.16 -29.54 14.22
N SER A 553 -8.25 -29.78 14.94
CA SER A 553 -9.29 -30.71 14.50
C SER A 553 -9.90 -30.27 13.17
N ARG A 554 -10.10 -28.97 12.99
CA ARG A 554 -10.68 -28.40 11.78
C ARG A 554 -9.73 -28.46 10.59
N MET A 555 -8.45 -28.13 10.80
CA MET A 555 -7.42 -28.30 9.77
C MET A 555 -7.36 -29.75 9.27
N ASP A 556 -7.38 -30.73 10.18
CA ASP A 556 -7.37 -32.15 9.83
C ASP A 556 -8.60 -32.56 9.00
N GLN A 557 -9.79 -32.09 9.37
CA GLN A 557 -11.01 -32.31 8.57
C GLN A 557 -10.89 -31.73 7.16
N LEU A 558 -10.38 -30.50 7.04
CA LEU A 558 -10.19 -29.84 5.73
C LEU A 558 -9.16 -30.58 4.87
N LEU A 559 -8.09 -31.11 5.45
CA LEU A 559 -7.11 -31.93 4.73
C LEU A 559 -7.75 -33.21 4.19
N ASN A 560 -8.60 -33.87 4.97
CA ASN A 560 -9.33 -35.06 4.54
C ASN A 560 -10.36 -34.78 3.43
N MET A 561 -10.85 -33.54 3.31
CA MET A 561 -11.79 -33.11 2.27
C MET A 561 -11.12 -32.68 0.97
N GLN A 562 -9.79 -32.60 0.91
CA GLN A 562 -9.06 -32.09 -0.25
C GLN A 562 -9.41 -32.83 -1.57
N GLY A 563 -9.59 -34.15 -1.50
CA GLY A 563 -9.95 -34.97 -2.67
C GLY A 563 -11.36 -34.74 -3.20
N GLN A 564 -12.18 -33.96 -2.50
CA GLN A 564 -13.58 -33.68 -2.82
C GLN A 564 -13.79 -32.27 -3.39
N LEU A 565 -12.75 -31.42 -3.45
CA LEU A 565 -12.84 -30.06 -3.96
C LEU A 565 -13.18 -30.05 -5.46
N LEU A 566 -14.27 -29.38 -5.85
CA LEU A 566 -14.71 -29.28 -7.23
C LEU A 566 -14.60 -27.84 -7.73
N GLY A 567 -13.78 -27.62 -8.77
CA GLY A 567 -13.63 -26.30 -9.37
C GLY A 567 -12.69 -25.37 -8.60
N ILE A 568 -12.67 -24.10 -9.02
CA ILE A 568 -11.73 -23.09 -8.52
C ILE A 568 -12.26 -22.46 -7.22
N ASP A 569 -13.56 -22.21 -7.13
CA ASP A 569 -14.17 -21.53 -5.97
C ASP A 569 -14.05 -22.36 -4.69
N ASP A 570 -14.33 -23.67 -4.75
CA ASP A 570 -14.11 -24.60 -3.63
C ASP A 570 -12.64 -24.57 -3.16
N ARG A 571 -11.70 -24.47 -4.10
CA ARG A 571 -10.26 -24.47 -3.81
C ARG A 571 -9.82 -23.15 -3.20
N ASN A 572 -10.37 -22.02 -3.64
CA ASN A 572 -10.11 -20.71 -3.07
C ASN A 572 -10.64 -20.62 -1.64
N ASN A 573 -11.89 -21.05 -1.41
CA ASN A 573 -12.50 -21.13 -0.08
C ASN A 573 -11.71 -22.05 0.87
N TRP A 574 -11.24 -23.19 0.37
CA TRP A 574 -10.37 -24.09 1.14
C TRP A 574 -9.03 -23.45 1.49
N ASN A 575 -8.39 -22.76 0.53
CA ASN A 575 -7.12 -22.08 0.75
C ASN A 575 -7.24 -20.98 1.81
N GLU A 576 -8.27 -20.15 1.69
CA GLU A 576 -8.57 -19.08 2.65
C GLU A 576 -8.80 -19.65 4.07
N LEU A 577 -9.57 -20.73 4.20
CA LEU A 577 -9.76 -21.39 5.49
C LEU A 577 -8.45 -21.87 6.12
N GLN A 578 -7.55 -22.45 5.32
CA GLN A 578 -6.25 -22.90 5.84
C GLN A 578 -5.38 -21.73 6.30
N SER A 579 -5.37 -20.63 5.54
CA SER A 579 -4.67 -19.39 5.89
C SER A 579 -5.17 -18.83 7.24
N ASN A 580 -6.50 -18.70 7.40
CA ASN A 580 -7.11 -18.23 8.63
C ASN A 580 -6.81 -19.13 9.85
N LEU A 581 -6.80 -20.45 9.66
CA LEU A 581 -6.46 -21.40 10.73
C LEU A 581 -4.97 -21.31 11.11
N CYS A 582 -4.08 -21.10 10.14
CA CYS A 582 -2.67 -20.83 10.40
C CYS A 582 -2.49 -19.54 11.21
N SER A 583 -3.21 -18.47 10.89
CA SER A 583 -3.19 -17.21 11.66
C SER A 583 -3.55 -17.42 13.14
N VAL A 584 -4.63 -18.14 13.43
CA VAL A 584 -5.02 -18.48 14.82
C VAL A 584 -3.93 -19.33 15.50
N LEU A 585 -3.34 -20.31 14.79
CA LEU A 585 -2.25 -21.10 15.35
C LEU A 585 -1.03 -20.25 15.69
N ILE A 586 -0.65 -19.27 14.86
CA ILE A 586 0.45 -18.36 15.17
C ILE A 586 0.20 -17.65 16.50
N SER A 587 -0.99 -17.08 16.69
CA SER A 587 -1.36 -16.40 17.95
C SER A 587 -1.37 -17.35 19.14
N VAL A 588 -1.91 -18.56 18.99
CA VAL A 588 -1.91 -19.60 20.03
C VAL A 588 -0.49 -19.97 20.45
N VAL A 589 0.39 -20.23 19.48
CA VAL A 589 1.77 -20.66 19.74
C VAL A 589 2.54 -19.54 20.44
N ARG A 590 2.42 -18.30 19.96
CA ARG A 590 3.03 -17.12 20.62
C ARG A 590 2.53 -16.97 22.05
N LYS A 591 1.22 -17.15 22.29
CA LYS A 591 0.65 -16.97 23.61
C LYS A 591 1.04 -18.05 24.61
N LEU A 592 1.06 -19.31 24.17
CA LEU A 592 1.40 -20.44 25.03
C LEU A 592 2.91 -20.57 25.27
N GLY A 593 3.75 -20.05 24.36
CA GLY A 593 5.21 -20.17 24.46
C GLY A 593 5.63 -21.64 24.59
N ASP A 594 6.46 -21.94 25.60
CA ASP A 594 6.91 -23.31 25.88
C ASP A 594 5.77 -24.27 26.26
N GLY A 595 4.64 -23.74 26.74
CA GLY A 595 3.42 -24.48 27.07
C GLY A 595 2.75 -25.17 25.88
N ILE A 596 3.15 -24.87 24.64
CA ILE A 596 2.67 -25.56 23.43
C ILE A 596 3.25 -26.96 23.27
N GLU A 597 4.34 -27.30 23.98
CA GLU A 597 5.07 -28.58 23.84
C GLU A 597 4.17 -29.83 23.80
N PRO A 598 3.12 -29.99 24.63
CA PRO A 598 2.24 -31.16 24.57
C PRO A 598 1.47 -31.31 23.24
N LEU A 599 1.22 -30.19 22.54
CA LEU A 599 0.52 -30.15 21.26
C LEU A 599 1.47 -30.11 20.06
N ALA A 600 2.77 -29.89 20.27
CA ALA A 600 3.75 -29.67 19.21
C ALA A 600 3.78 -30.78 18.14
N ASN A 601 3.71 -32.05 18.56
CA ASN A 601 3.67 -33.18 17.62
C ASN A 601 2.44 -33.14 16.72
N GLN A 602 1.27 -32.82 17.27
CA GLN A 602 0.02 -32.75 16.52
C GLN A 602 0.05 -31.58 15.54
N VAL A 603 0.48 -30.39 16.01
CA VAL A 603 0.64 -29.19 15.19
C VAL A 603 1.56 -29.48 14.00
N MET A 604 2.78 -29.98 14.25
CA MET A 604 3.75 -30.26 13.18
C MET A 604 3.27 -31.36 12.22
N THR A 605 2.53 -32.36 12.69
CA THR A 605 1.98 -33.41 11.82
C THR A 605 0.96 -32.82 10.83
N VAL A 606 0.02 -32.01 11.33
CA VAL A 606 -1.01 -31.37 10.50
C VAL A 606 -0.39 -30.36 9.53
N LEU A 607 0.57 -29.55 9.98
CA LEU A 607 1.25 -28.56 9.13
C LEU A 607 2.06 -29.21 8.01
N LEU A 608 2.82 -30.27 8.30
CA LEU A 608 3.58 -30.98 7.26
C LEU A 608 2.65 -31.66 6.25
N ALA A 609 1.51 -32.18 6.68
CA ALA A 609 0.48 -32.70 5.77
C ALA A 609 -0.13 -31.58 4.91
N LEU A 610 -0.40 -30.41 5.50
CA LEU A 610 -0.86 -29.23 4.77
C LEU A 610 0.14 -28.81 3.69
N ILE A 611 1.41 -28.61 4.05
CA ILE A 611 2.48 -28.20 3.13
C ILE A 611 2.62 -29.19 1.97
N GLN A 612 2.51 -30.50 2.22
CA GLN A 612 2.56 -31.52 1.17
C GLN A 612 1.36 -31.46 0.21
N SER A 613 0.20 -31.07 0.72
CA SER A 613 -1.07 -31.09 -0.01
C SER A 613 -1.28 -29.84 -0.88
N VAL A 614 -0.74 -28.70 -0.44
CA VAL A 614 -1.00 -27.38 -1.02
C VAL A 614 -0.15 -27.15 -2.28
N LYS A 615 -0.72 -26.42 -3.24
CA LYS A 615 0.00 -25.92 -4.43
C LYS A 615 0.00 -24.39 -4.54
N THR A 616 -0.75 -23.73 -3.68
CA THR A 616 -0.91 -22.27 -3.66
C THR A 616 0.09 -21.69 -2.67
N SER A 617 0.86 -20.69 -3.10
CA SER A 617 1.94 -20.15 -2.29
C SER A 617 1.49 -19.44 -1.02
N THR A 618 0.36 -18.74 -1.05
CA THR A 618 -0.17 -18.02 0.13
C THR A 618 -0.36 -18.92 1.35
N VAL A 619 -0.97 -20.09 1.16
CA VAL A 619 -1.16 -21.06 2.26
C VAL A 619 0.19 -21.68 2.69
N LEU A 620 1.15 -21.82 1.77
CA LEU A 620 2.49 -22.27 2.12
C LEU A 620 3.24 -21.22 2.95
N GLU A 621 3.10 -19.94 2.62
CA GLU A 621 3.64 -18.82 3.40
C GLU A 621 3.13 -18.87 4.84
N ASP A 622 1.81 -18.95 5.03
CA ASP A 622 1.22 -19.01 6.38
C ASP A 622 1.65 -20.26 7.14
N ALA A 623 1.68 -21.42 6.49
CA ALA A 623 2.14 -22.66 7.12
C ALA A 623 3.61 -22.56 7.55
N PHE A 624 4.46 -21.89 6.75
CA PHE A 624 5.86 -21.66 7.08
C PHE A 624 6.00 -20.68 8.25
N LEU A 625 5.17 -19.64 8.32
CA LEU A 625 5.13 -18.73 9.47
C LEU A 625 4.74 -19.45 10.76
N VAL A 626 3.79 -20.40 10.72
CA VAL A 626 3.48 -21.24 11.88
C VAL A 626 4.70 -22.07 12.28
N VAL A 627 5.43 -22.66 11.31
CA VAL A 627 6.65 -23.43 11.60
C VAL A 627 7.75 -22.56 12.24
N GLY A 628 7.99 -21.35 11.72
CA GLY A 628 8.92 -20.39 12.32
C GLY A 628 8.53 -20.00 13.74
N THR A 629 7.24 -19.73 13.96
CA THR A 629 6.68 -19.42 15.30
C THR A 629 6.81 -20.62 16.25
N MET A 630 6.59 -21.84 15.78
CA MET A 630 6.81 -23.08 16.54
C MET A 630 8.28 -23.26 16.91
N ALA A 631 9.20 -22.95 16.00
CA ALA A 631 10.64 -22.99 16.29
C ALA A 631 10.99 -22.00 17.40
N ALA A 632 10.51 -20.75 17.31
CA ALA A 632 10.75 -19.74 18.34
C ALA A 632 10.18 -20.14 19.71
N ALA A 633 8.98 -20.74 19.76
CA ALA A 633 8.33 -21.14 21.02
C ALA A 633 8.96 -22.39 21.68
N LEU A 634 9.43 -23.35 20.88
CA LEU A 634 10.01 -24.59 21.38
C LEU A 634 11.53 -24.52 21.58
N GLU A 635 12.19 -23.54 20.97
CA GLU A 635 13.64 -23.39 20.93
C GLU A 635 14.32 -24.72 20.55
N VAL A 636 15.26 -25.20 21.37
CA VAL A 636 15.99 -26.46 21.19
C VAL A 636 15.05 -27.67 21.07
N LYS A 637 13.84 -27.63 21.65
CA LYS A 637 12.85 -28.72 21.57
C LYS A 637 12.24 -28.85 20.16
N PHE A 638 12.50 -27.92 19.25
CA PHE A 638 12.12 -28.02 17.84
C PHE A 638 12.98 -29.01 17.03
N SER A 639 14.16 -29.39 17.55
CA SER A 639 15.13 -30.29 16.90
C SER A 639 14.55 -31.59 16.28
N PRO A 640 13.54 -32.27 16.89
CA PRO A 640 12.95 -33.48 16.30
C PRO A 640 12.23 -33.25 14.96
N TYR A 641 11.77 -32.02 14.68
CA TYR A 641 10.90 -31.74 13.53
C TYR A 641 11.65 -31.21 12.31
N ILE A 642 12.81 -30.59 12.49
CA ILE A 642 13.53 -29.90 11.42
C ILE A 642 13.85 -30.83 10.23
N GLN A 643 14.28 -32.07 10.49
CA GLN A 643 14.62 -33.01 9.42
C GLN A 643 13.44 -33.32 8.50
N ALA A 644 12.22 -33.35 9.03
CA ALA A 644 11.02 -33.57 8.24
C ALA A 644 10.59 -32.31 7.47
N PHE A 645 10.98 -31.12 7.93
CA PHE A 645 10.63 -29.85 7.31
C PHE A 645 11.59 -29.41 6.19
N LEU A 646 12.90 -29.70 6.32
CA LEU A 646 13.92 -29.31 5.34
C LEU A 646 13.59 -29.63 3.86
N PRO A 647 13.00 -30.79 3.52
CA PRO A 647 12.61 -31.09 2.14
C PRO A 647 11.61 -30.11 1.51
N PHE A 648 10.85 -29.37 2.33
CA PHE A 648 9.90 -28.34 1.87
C PHE A 648 10.52 -26.95 1.84
N LEU A 649 11.43 -26.67 2.77
CA LEU A 649 12.11 -25.38 2.88
C LEU A 649 13.02 -25.10 1.66
N TYR A 650 13.82 -26.08 1.23
CA TYR A 650 14.77 -25.84 0.13
C TYR A 650 14.13 -25.53 -1.22
N PRO A 651 13.05 -26.23 -1.66
CA PRO A 651 12.34 -25.84 -2.88
C PRO A 651 11.72 -24.44 -2.81
N ALA A 652 11.18 -24.03 -1.65
CA ALA A 652 10.59 -22.71 -1.48
C ALA A 652 11.61 -21.58 -1.69
N LEU A 653 12.85 -21.76 -1.23
CA LEU A 653 13.96 -20.81 -1.45
C LEU A 653 14.38 -20.68 -2.92
N LYS A 654 14.06 -21.68 -3.75
CA LYS A 654 14.39 -21.72 -5.18
C LYS A 654 13.24 -21.29 -6.08
N ALA A 655 12.05 -21.05 -5.51
CA ALA A 655 10.88 -20.57 -6.22
C ALA A 655 10.96 -19.05 -6.46
N HIS A 656 11.91 -18.58 -7.27
CA HIS A 656 12.18 -17.15 -7.46
C HIS A 656 11.01 -16.37 -8.09
N GLU A 657 10.08 -17.07 -8.75
CA GLU A 657 8.83 -16.48 -9.26
C GLU A 657 7.90 -16.05 -8.11
N ASP A 658 8.04 -16.64 -6.94
CA ASP A 658 7.25 -16.34 -5.75
C ASP A 658 8.05 -15.55 -4.71
N THR A 659 7.96 -14.23 -4.81
CA THR A 659 8.74 -13.29 -3.98
C THR A 659 8.41 -13.41 -2.50
N GLN A 660 7.14 -13.61 -2.16
CA GLN A 660 6.68 -13.64 -0.76
C GLN A 660 7.01 -14.96 -0.09
N LEU A 661 6.75 -16.09 -0.76
CA LEU A 661 7.15 -17.41 -0.24
C LEU A 661 8.65 -17.51 -0.02
N CYS A 662 9.46 -16.96 -0.94
CA CYS A 662 10.91 -16.93 -0.77
C CYS A 662 11.31 -16.09 0.46
N THR A 663 10.70 -14.92 0.64
CA THR A 663 10.94 -14.04 1.79
C THR A 663 10.61 -14.73 3.11
N VAL A 664 9.44 -15.38 3.21
CA VAL A 664 9.04 -16.14 4.40
C VAL A 664 9.98 -17.32 4.64
N ALA A 665 10.37 -18.07 3.61
CA ALA A 665 11.30 -19.18 3.74
C ALA A 665 12.67 -18.74 4.28
N VAL A 666 13.16 -17.56 3.86
CA VAL A 666 14.39 -16.97 4.40
C VAL A 666 14.20 -16.59 5.87
N GLY A 667 13.08 -15.95 6.23
CA GLY A 667 12.75 -15.62 7.63
C GLY A 667 12.73 -16.86 8.54
N VAL A 668 12.13 -17.96 8.07
CA VAL A 668 12.09 -19.24 8.80
C VAL A 668 13.49 -19.84 9.01
N ILE A 669 14.45 -19.65 8.09
CA ILE A 669 15.85 -20.02 8.34
C ILE A 669 16.39 -19.25 9.54
N GLY A 670 16.16 -17.93 9.59
CA GLY A 670 16.56 -17.07 10.71
C GLY A 670 15.94 -17.54 12.03
N ASP A 671 14.64 -17.83 12.04
CA ASP A 671 13.92 -18.33 13.22
C ASP A 671 14.47 -19.67 13.71
N ILE A 672 14.72 -20.62 12.78
CA ILE A 672 15.30 -21.92 13.10
C ILE A 672 16.72 -21.77 13.65
N ALA A 673 17.54 -20.89 13.05
CA ALA A 673 18.89 -20.64 13.51
C ALA A 673 18.88 -20.10 14.95
N ARG A 674 18.08 -19.06 15.21
CA ARG A 674 17.91 -18.46 16.54
C ARG A 674 17.38 -19.47 17.56
N ALA A 675 16.35 -20.24 17.21
CA ALA A 675 15.72 -21.23 18.09
C ALA A 675 16.66 -22.37 18.49
N LEU A 676 17.45 -22.89 17.55
CA LEU A 676 18.34 -24.03 17.80
C LEU A 676 19.71 -23.61 18.35
N GLY A 677 20.08 -22.33 18.23
CA GLY A 677 21.38 -21.79 18.66
C GLY A 677 22.54 -22.59 18.07
N GLU A 678 23.46 -23.06 18.92
CA GLU A 678 24.62 -23.86 18.51
C GLU A 678 24.25 -25.16 17.76
N GLN A 679 23.06 -25.74 17.98
CA GLN A 679 22.64 -26.94 17.25
C GLN A 679 22.37 -26.67 15.76
N SER A 680 22.20 -25.41 15.37
CA SER A 680 22.01 -25.02 13.97
C SER A 680 23.30 -25.11 13.15
N VAL A 681 24.48 -25.25 13.78
CA VAL A 681 25.79 -25.40 13.10
C VAL A 681 25.77 -26.52 12.04
N GLN A 682 25.09 -27.64 12.33
CA GLN A 682 25.01 -28.77 11.39
C GLN A 682 24.17 -28.46 10.12
N TYR A 683 23.34 -27.41 10.15
CA TYR A 683 22.49 -26.98 9.04
C TYR A 683 23.03 -25.73 8.33
N ALA A 684 23.86 -24.93 9.02
CA ALA A 684 24.41 -23.67 8.54
C ALA A 684 25.05 -23.78 7.14
N GLY A 685 25.79 -24.87 6.86
CA GLY A 685 26.39 -25.06 5.54
C GLY A 685 25.38 -25.14 4.40
N ALA A 686 24.28 -25.87 4.59
CA ALA A 686 23.24 -26.00 3.58
C ALA A 686 22.42 -24.69 3.44
N PHE A 687 22.12 -24.03 4.56
CA PHE A 687 21.44 -22.73 4.54
C PHE A 687 22.27 -21.67 3.81
N MET A 688 23.54 -21.50 4.18
CA MET A 688 24.44 -20.54 3.53
C MET A 688 24.60 -20.83 2.05
N GLN A 689 24.70 -22.10 1.64
CA GLN A 689 24.80 -22.46 0.23
C GLN A 689 23.56 -22.01 -0.56
N VAL A 690 22.35 -22.32 -0.09
CA VAL A 690 21.12 -21.98 -0.80
C VAL A 690 20.90 -20.46 -0.84
N LEU A 691 21.14 -19.75 0.28
CA LEU A 691 21.01 -18.30 0.34
C LEU A 691 21.96 -17.59 -0.65
N LEU A 692 23.21 -18.04 -0.75
CA LEU A 692 24.19 -17.50 -1.68
C LEU A 692 23.85 -17.84 -3.15
N GLU A 693 23.36 -19.06 -3.43
CA GLU A 693 22.85 -19.44 -4.74
C GLU A 693 21.71 -18.50 -5.17
N SER A 694 20.72 -18.27 -4.30
CA SER A 694 19.58 -17.39 -4.58
C SER A 694 20.03 -15.94 -4.82
N LEU A 695 20.96 -15.41 -4.01
CA LEU A 695 21.46 -14.03 -4.16
C LEU A 695 22.16 -13.78 -5.50
N SER A 696 22.77 -14.82 -6.09
CA SER A 696 23.45 -14.78 -7.39
C SER A 696 22.51 -14.86 -8.60
N SER A 697 21.21 -15.13 -8.39
CA SER A 697 20.24 -15.26 -9.47
C SER A 697 19.75 -13.91 -9.98
N GLU A 698 19.81 -13.71 -11.30
CA GLU A 698 19.22 -12.54 -11.98
C GLU A 698 17.68 -12.58 -11.99
N ALA A 699 17.09 -13.77 -11.80
CA ALA A 699 15.63 -13.95 -11.74
C ALA A 699 15.04 -13.62 -10.36
N LEU A 700 15.88 -13.47 -9.31
CA LEU A 700 15.41 -13.17 -7.97
C LEU A 700 15.00 -11.70 -7.86
N ASN A 701 13.78 -11.46 -7.38
CA ASN A 701 13.30 -10.12 -7.07
C ASN A 701 14.27 -9.41 -6.10
N ARG A 702 14.61 -8.16 -6.43
CA ARG A 702 15.53 -7.32 -5.64
C ARG A 702 15.14 -7.25 -4.15
N ASN A 703 13.85 -7.21 -3.84
CA ASN A 703 13.36 -7.10 -2.46
C ASN A 703 13.69 -8.33 -1.60
N VAL A 704 13.82 -9.52 -2.19
CA VAL A 704 14.19 -10.75 -1.45
C VAL A 704 15.66 -10.76 -1.07
N LYS A 705 16.50 -9.96 -1.74
CA LYS A 705 17.93 -9.86 -1.36
C LYS A 705 18.09 -9.29 0.03
N ILE A 706 17.21 -8.36 0.44
CA ILE A 706 17.26 -7.71 1.75
C ILE A 706 17.13 -8.73 2.91
N PRO A 707 16.06 -9.54 3.02
CA PRO A 707 15.92 -10.53 4.07
C PRO A 707 17.01 -11.61 4.00
N ILE A 708 17.56 -11.95 2.82
CA ILE A 708 18.70 -12.88 2.73
C ILE A 708 19.91 -12.32 3.47
N LEU A 709 20.20 -11.02 3.29
CA LEU A 709 21.32 -10.37 3.94
C LEU A 709 21.11 -10.32 5.46
N SER A 710 19.94 -9.90 5.94
CA SER A 710 19.60 -9.93 7.38
C SER A 710 19.72 -11.36 7.97
N CYS A 711 19.29 -12.38 7.23
CA CYS A 711 19.37 -13.78 7.64
C CYS A 711 20.83 -14.26 7.84
N PHE A 712 21.82 -13.69 7.13
CA PHE A 712 23.22 -13.98 7.43
C PHE A 712 23.61 -13.53 8.84
N GLY A 713 23.07 -12.39 9.29
CA GLY A 713 23.21 -11.91 10.66
C GLY A 713 22.59 -12.85 11.68
N ASP A 714 21.36 -13.33 11.43
CA ASP A 714 20.68 -14.29 12.30
C ASP A 714 21.47 -15.60 12.47
N ILE A 715 21.98 -16.15 11.37
CA ILE A 715 22.81 -17.37 11.39
C ILE A 715 24.09 -17.11 12.17
N ALA A 716 24.78 -16.00 11.92
CA ALA A 716 26.02 -15.65 12.61
C ALA A 716 25.81 -15.45 14.12
N LEU A 717 24.71 -14.82 14.50
CA LEU A 717 24.32 -14.64 15.90
C LEU A 717 24.07 -15.99 16.59
N ALA A 718 23.42 -16.92 15.90
CA ALA A 718 23.08 -18.23 16.44
C ALA A 718 24.28 -19.18 16.62
N ILE A 719 25.21 -19.20 15.64
CA ILE A 719 26.32 -20.18 15.63
C ILE A 719 27.66 -19.62 16.12
N GLY A 720 27.75 -18.30 16.32
CA GLY A 720 28.93 -17.60 16.82
C GLY A 720 30.24 -18.02 16.12
N PRO A 721 31.23 -18.62 16.81
CA PRO A 721 32.50 -19.03 16.21
C PRO A 721 32.39 -20.04 15.06
N GLY A 722 31.25 -20.73 14.93
CA GLY A 722 30.95 -21.62 13.81
C GLY A 722 30.73 -20.89 12.49
N PHE A 723 30.57 -19.57 12.50
CA PHE A 723 30.37 -18.73 11.32
C PHE A 723 31.67 -18.40 10.57
N GLU A 724 32.84 -18.66 11.16
CA GLU A 724 34.16 -18.39 10.56
C GLU A 724 34.29 -18.85 9.09
N PRO A 725 33.83 -20.06 8.68
CA PRO A 725 33.95 -20.52 7.30
C PRO A 725 33.22 -19.66 6.27
N TYR A 726 32.21 -18.89 6.69
CA TYR A 726 31.36 -18.08 5.81
C TYR A 726 31.64 -16.58 5.93
N LEU A 727 32.42 -16.17 6.94
CA LEU A 727 32.63 -14.77 7.30
C LEU A 727 33.16 -13.96 6.12
N ASP A 728 34.28 -14.37 5.51
CA ASP A 728 34.92 -13.57 4.46
C ASP A 728 34.01 -13.35 3.24
N HIS A 729 33.34 -14.41 2.77
CA HIS A 729 32.42 -14.30 1.65
C HIS A 729 31.23 -13.40 1.97
N THR A 730 30.63 -13.57 3.16
CA THR A 730 29.49 -12.77 3.62
C THR A 730 29.86 -11.29 3.75
N MET A 731 31.00 -10.97 4.36
CA MET A 731 31.45 -9.59 4.52
C MET A 731 31.70 -8.91 3.17
N ASN A 732 32.23 -9.65 2.18
CA ASN A 732 32.42 -9.14 0.82
C ASN A 732 31.08 -8.85 0.11
N VAL A 733 30.09 -9.75 0.25
CA VAL A 733 28.73 -9.56 -0.30
C VAL A 733 28.06 -8.32 0.32
N LEU A 734 28.07 -8.20 1.65
CA LEU A 734 27.49 -7.06 2.37
C LEU A 734 28.14 -5.73 1.96
N ARG A 735 29.47 -5.73 1.79
CA ARG A 735 30.21 -4.54 1.34
C ARG A 735 29.83 -4.12 -0.08
N GLN A 736 29.65 -5.08 -1.00
CA GLN A 736 29.23 -4.80 -2.38
C GLN A 736 27.81 -4.24 -2.40
N ALA A 737 26.87 -4.89 -1.71
CA ALA A 737 25.49 -4.43 -1.61
C ALA A 737 25.39 -3.02 -1.00
N GLY A 738 26.15 -2.75 0.07
CA GLY A 738 26.18 -1.43 0.73
C GLY A 738 26.90 -0.33 -0.06
N SER A 739 27.48 -0.67 -1.23
CA SER A 739 28.11 0.30 -2.14
C SER A 739 27.17 0.81 -3.24
N ILE A 740 25.97 0.23 -3.35
CA ILE A 740 24.95 0.67 -4.30
C ILE A 740 24.51 2.09 -3.96
N MET A 741 24.54 2.97 -4.96
CA MET A 741 24.06 4.34 -4.88
C MET A 741 22.79 4.45 -5.71
N PRO A 742 21.67 4.93 -5.13
CA PRO A 742 20.46 5.12 -5.89
C PRO A 742 20.63 6.32 -6.83
N ASN A 743 19.87 6.32 -7.93
CA ASN A 743 19.65 7.55 -8.68
C ASN A 743 18.72 8.44 -7.83
N PRO A 744 19.12 9.67 -7.45
CA PRO A 744 18.27 10.55 -6.65
C PRO A 744 16.91 10.87 -7.29
N MET A 745 16.78 10.66 -8.61
CA MET A 745 15.56 10.90 -9.38
C MET A 745 14.64 9.66 -9.50
N ASP A 746 14.98 8.56 -8.82
CA ASP A 746 14.21 7.31 -8.81
C ASP A 746 13.81 6.97 -7.37
N TYR A 747 12.68 7.52 -6.92
CA TYR A 747 12.21 7.37 -5.55
C TYR A 747 12.04 5.91 -5.13
N GLU A 748 11.51 5.03 -6.00
CA GLU A 748 11.43 3.59 -5.71
C GLU A 748 12.81 2.98 -5.46
N LEU A 749 13.82 3.40 -6.22
CA LEU A 749 15.19 2.93 -6.02
C LEU A 749 15.83 3.53 -4.77
N VAL A 750 15.52 4.78 -4.43
CA VAL A 750 15.94 5.42 -3.18
C VAL A 750 15.40 4.64 -1.98
N ASP A 751 14.10 4.36 -1.96
CA ASP A 751 13.44 3.58 -0.91
C ASP A 751 14.02 2.17 -0.80
N TYR A 752 14.19 1.49 -1.95
CA TYR A 752 14.83 0.18 -1.99
C TYR A 752 16.26 0.21 -1.42
N VAL A 753 17.08 1.20 -1.80
CA VAL A 753 18.46 1.30 -1.28
C VAL A 753 18.45 1.64 0.22
N SER A 754 17.48 2.41 0.70
CA SER A 754 17.29 2.68 2.13
C SER A 754 17.03 1.38 2.91
N GLN A 755 16.05 0.57 2.47
CA GLN A 755 15.74 -0.72 3.07
C GLN A 755 16.90 -1.72 2.95
N LEU A 756 17.62 -1.71 1.82
CA LEU A 756 18.81 -2.54 1.63
C LEU A 756 19.92 -2.18 2.63
N ARG A 757 20.16 -0.89 2.87
CA ARG A 757 21.13 -0.43 3.86
C ARG A 757 20.72 -0.86 5.27
N GLU A 758 19.43 -0.79 5.59
CA GLU A 758 18.87 -1.26 6.85
C GLU A 758 19.17 -2.76 7.08
N GLY A 759 18.81 -3.63 6.13
CA GLY A 759 19.09 -5.07 6.25
C GLY A 759 20.58 -5.41 6.32
N ILE A 760 21.45 -4.63 5.68
CA ILE A 760 22.91 -4.81 5.82
C ILE A 760 23.39 -4.40 7.23
N LEU A 761 22.83 -3.34 7.82
CA LEU A 761 23.15 -2.95 9.20
C LEU A 761 22.70 -4.01 10.21
N GLU A 762 21.53 -4.62 10.00
CA GLU A 762 21.07 -5.78 10.79
C GLU A 762 22.03 -6.96 10.65
N ALA A 763 22.42 -7.30 9.42
CA ALA A 763 23.36 -8.37 9.15
C ALA A 763 24.70 -8.17 9.88
N TYR A 764 25.26 -6.96 9.78
CA TYR A 764 26.48 -6.62 10.52
C TYR A 764 26.28 -6.67 12.03
N THR A 765 25.13 -6.23 12.54
CA THR A 765 24.82 -6.29 13.99
C THR A 765 24.80 -7.74 14.48
N GLY A 766 24.15 -8.65 13.74
CA GLY A 766 24.13 -10.09 14.05
C GLY A 766 25.52 -10.72 14.02
N ILE A 767 26.33 -10.41 12.99
CA ILE A 767 27.71 -10.92 12.86
C ILE A 767 28.61 -10.40 14.00
N VAL A 768 28.56 -9.10 14.29
CA VAL A 768 29.37 -8.50 15.36
C VAL A 768 28.96 -9.08 16.71
N THR A 769 27.67 -9.13 17.02
CA THR A 769 27.16 -9.66 18.28
C THR A 769 27.48 -11.14 18.48
N GLY A 770 27.34 -11.95 17.42
CA GLY A 770 27.67 -13.38 17.48
C GLY A 770 29.13 -13.69 17.77
N LEU A 771 30.06 -12.79 17.42
CA LEU A 771 31.51 -12.96 17.66
C LEU A 771 32.02 -12.15 18.86
N LYS A 772 31.30 -11.12 19.31
CA LYS A 772 31.71 -10.14 20.32
C LYS A 772 32.27 -10.74 21.61
N THR A 773 31.61 -11.76 22.17
CA THR A 773 32.00 -12.39 23.43
C THR A 773 32.86 -13.64 23.24
N THR A 774 33.43 -13.84 22.05
CA THR A 774 34.18 -15.04 21.69
C THR A 774 35.67 -14.77 21.52
N ASP A 775 36.49 -15.82 21.55
CA ASP A 775 37.92 -15.76 21.26
C ASP A 775 38.22 -15.35 19.80
N LYS A 776 37.22 -15.45 18.92
CA LYS A 776 37.31 -15.10 17.49
C LYS A 776 36.90 -13.66 17.16
N VAL A 777 36.60 -12.80 18.15
CA VAL A 777 36.25 -11.38 17.91
C VAL A 777 37.29 -10.63 17.05
N GLN A 778 38.57 -11.04 17.13
CA GLN A 778 39.66 -10.46 16.35
C GLN A 778 39.50 -10.64 14.83
N LEU A 779 38.71 -11.63 14.38
CA LEU A 779 38.40 -11.83 12.96
C LEU A 779 37.61 -10.67 12.34
N LEU A 780 36.95 -9.84 13.15
CA LEU A 780 36.20 -8.68 12.68
C LEU A 780 37.09 -7.49 12.33
N LEU A 781 38.31 -7.39 12.88
CA LEU A 781 39.19 -6.23 12.73
C LEU A 781 39.42 -5.77 11.28
N PRO A 782 39.65 -6.67 10.29
CA PRO A 782 39.85 -6.28 8.91
C PRO A 782 38.64 -5.57 8.27
N TYR A 783 37.44 -5.81 8.80
CA TYR A 783 36.18 -5.34 8.22
C TYR A 783 35.60 -4.11 8.93
N VAL A 784 36.14 -3.72 10.09
CA VAL A 784 35.65 -2.58 10.89
C VAL A 784 35.56 -1.30 10.04
N GLN A 785 36.56 -1.04 9.20
CA GLN A 785 36.56 0.14 8.34
C GLN A 785 35.38 0.13 7.36
N SER A 786 35.15 -0.99 6.64
CA SER A 786 34.04 -1.08 5.69
C SER A 786 32.68 -0.98 6.34
N ILE A 787 32.51 -1.51 7.56
CA ILE A 787 31.27 -1.36 8.33
C ILE A 787 31.02 0.11 8.65
N LEU A 788 32.04 0.81 9.15
CA LEU A 788 31.93 2.22 9.51
C LEU A 788 31.75 3.13 8.28
N GLU A 789 32.28 2.76 7.11
CA GLU A 789 32.02 3.46 5.84
C GLU A 789 30.53 3.39 5.46
N LEU A 790 29.86 2.25 5.66
CA LEU A 790 28.42 2.13 5.43
C LEU A 790 27.64 3.00 6.44
N VAL A 791 27.97 2.89 7.73
CA VAL A 791 27.37 3.71 8.80
C VAL A 791 27.49 5.20 8.46
N GLN A 792 28.66 5.65 8.02
CA GLN A 792 28.87 7.03 7.63
C GLN A 792 27.96 7.45 6.48
N ARG A 793 27.78 6.59 5.46
CA ARG A 793 26.87 6.87 4.33
C ARG A 793 25.42 6.99 4.78
N CYS A 794 24.92 6.02 5.54
CA CYS A 794 23.55 6.04 6.05
C CYS A 794 23.28 7.28 6.92
N LEU A 795 24.31 7.78 7.61
CA LEU A 795 24.20 8.99 8.44
C LEU A 795 24.50 10.29 7.66
N ALA A 796 24.87 10.21 6.40
CA ALA A 796 25.07 11.38 5.54
C ALA A 796 23.85 11.69 4.67
N ASP A 797 22.95 10.74 4.47
CA ASP A 797 21.69 10.95 3.75
C ASP A 797 20.82 12.01 4.48
N GLU A 798 20.22 12.93 3.72
CA GLU A 798 19.36 14.02 4.26
C GLU A 798 18.05 13.45 4.81
N GLU A 799 17.39 12.61 4.04
CA GLU A 799 16.23 11.82 4.44
C GLU A 799 16.68 10.43 4.87
N ARG A 800 16.47 10.08 6.13
CA ARG A 800 16.86 8.79 6.69
C ARG A 800 15.82 8.28 7.68
N PRO A 801 15.40 7.01 7.57
CA PRO A 801 14.53 6.40 8.56
C PRO A 801 15.19 6.40 9.95
N GLU A 802 14.39 6.58 10.99
CA GLU A 802 14.91 6.53 12.36
C GLU A 802 15.50 5.15 12.70
N SER A 803 14.92 4.07 12.15
CA SER A 803 15.42 2.69 12.31
C SER A 803 16.87 2.54 11.85
N VAL A 804 17.24 3.16 10.72
CA VAL A 804 18.60 3.20 10.18
C VAL A 804 19.54 3.91 11.15
N VAL A 805 19.11 5.04 11.73
CA VAL A 805 19.92 5.76 12.74
C VAL A 805 20.13 4.89 13.99
N ARG A 806 19.08 4.22 14.46
CA ARG A 806 19.13 3.31 15.62
C ARG A 806 20.09 2.15 15.38
N LEU A 807 19.97 1.46 14.25
CA LEU A 807 20.84 0.34 13.87
C LEU A 807 22.29 0.78 13.65
N ALA A 808 22.51 1.89 12.95
CA ALA A 808 23.84 2.44 12.70
C ALA A 808 24.56 2.81 14.02
N MET A 809 23.85 3.46 14.95
CA MET A 809 24.39 3.83 16.26
C MET A 809 24.57 2.60 17.16
N GLY A 810 23.63 1.65 17.12
CA GLY A 810 23.75 0.37 17.80
C GLY A 810 25.01 -0.38 17.38
N LEU A 811 25.22 -0.53 16.08
CA LEU A 811 26.38 -1.19 15.49
C LEU A 811 27.72 -0.52 15.87
N VAL A 812 27.76 0.82 15.91
CA VAL A 812 28.93 1.55 16.44
C VAL A 812 29.19 1.19 17.91
N GLY A 813 28.14 1.15 18.72
CA GLY A 813 28.23 0.75 20.13
C GLY A 813 28.73 -0.68 20.30
N ASP A 814 28.23 -1.62 19.48
CA ASP A 814 28.65 -3.02 19.50
C ASP A 814 30.10 -3.21 19.07
N LEU A 815 30.56 -2.50 18.04
CA LEU A 815 31.96 -2.49 17.65
C LEU A 815 32.85 -1.93 18.76
N ALA A 816 32.45 -0.84 19.40
CA ALA A 816 33.21 -0.25 20.50
C ALA A 816 33.30 -1.20 21.72
N ASP A 817 32.20 -1.84 22.09
CA ASP A 817 32.15 -2.79 23.21
C ASP A 817 32.88 -4.11 22.88
N SER A 818 32.95 -4.51 21.61
CA SER A 818 33.73 -5.67 21.15
C SER A 818 35.26 -5.44 21.26
N PHE A 819 35.70 -4.18 21.21
CA PHE A 819 37.11 -3.81 21.17
C PHE A 819 37.49 -2.75 22.23
N PRO A 820 37.31 -3.05 23.53
CA PRO A 820 37.44 -2.06 24.60
C PRO A 820 38.88 -1.57 24.83
N ASN A 821 39.89 -2.30 24.33
CA ASN A 821 41.31 -2.02 24.57
C ASN A 821 41.92 -1.05 23.53
N GLY A 822 41.10 -0.23 22.88
CA GLY A 822 41.57 0.79 21.93
C GLY A 822 42.06 0.27 20.57
N GLN A 823 41.74 -0.98 20.22
CA GLN A 823 42.17 -1.61 18.95
C GLN A 823 41.61 -0.90 17.72
N ILE A 824 40.42 -0.30 17.83
CA ILE A 824 39.75 0.45 16.76
C ILE A 824 39.67 1.96 17.06
N LYS A 825 40.46 2.45 18.02
CA LYS A 825 40.42 3.84 18.51
C LYS A 825 40.57 4.88 17.41
N GLN A 826 41.40 4.61 16.39
CA GLN A 826 41.60 5.50 15.25
C GLN A 826 40.31 5.76 14.45
N TYR A 827 39.43 4.76 14.35
CA TYR A 827 38.17 4.88 13.63
C TYR A 827 37.08 5.51 14.51
N LEU A 828 37.05 5.17 15.81
CA LEU A 828 36.07 5.70 16.76
C LEU A 828 36.23 7.20 17.05
N LEU A 829 37.43 7.74 16.85
CA LEU A 829 37.73 9.16 17.02
C LEU A 829 37.65 9.97 15.71
N ALA A 830 37.14 9.37 14.62
CA ALA A 830 36.92 10.08 13.37
C ALA A 830 35.94 11.26 13.57
N GLU A 831 36.22 12.40 12.93
CA GLU A 831 35.49 13.64 13.17
C GLU A 831 33.99 13.50 12.87
N TRP A 832 33.64 12.85 11.75
CA TRP A 832 32.25 12.62 11.36
C TRP A 832 31.48 11.83 12.43
N LEU A 833 32.11 10.84 13.06
CA LEU A 833 31.46 9.98 14.05
C LEU A 833 31.26 10.72 15.37
N VAL A 834 32.25 11.53 15.77
CA VAL A 834 32.14 12.41 16.93
C VAL A 834 31.02 13.44 16.73
N GLN A 835 30.86 13.97 15.52
CA GLN A 835 29.77 14.86 15.15
C GLN A 835 28.42 14.12 15.20
N ALA A 836 28.30 12.96 14.56
CA ALA A 836 27.08 12.16 14.56
C ALA A 836 26.64 11.76 15.97
N LEU A 837 27.57 11.31 16.83
CA LEU A 837 27.28 10.98 18.23
C LEU A 837 26.90 12.19 19.09
N ARG A 838 27.19 13.42 18.66
CA ARG A 838 26.87 14.67 19.36
C ARG A 838 25.67 15.42 18.75
N GLN A 839 25.28 15.06 17.53
CA GLN A 839 24.19 15.69 16.81
C GLN A 839 22.90 15.57 17.63
N LYS A 840 22.18 16.68 17.75
CA LYS A 840 20.87 16.73 18.38
C LYS A 840 19.83 16.71 17.26
N THR A 841 19.61 15.56 16.68
CA THR A 841 18.62 15.36 15.62
C THR A 841 17.25 14.97 16.20
N ARG A 842 16.19 15.22 15.42
CA ARG A 842 14.82 14.74 15.66
C ARG A 842 14.84 13.21 15.77
N LEU A 843 14.63 12.64 16.96
CA LEU A 843 14.75 11.20 17.24
C LEU A 843 13.82 10.80 18.41
N SER A 844 13.21 9.62 18.34
CA SER A 844 12.41 9.03 19.43
C SER A 844 13.22 8.80 20.70
N THR A 845 12.51 8.54 21.80
CA THR A 845 13.10 8.21 23.10
C THR A 845 13.96 6.95 23.05
N GLU A 846 13.59 5.95 22.25
CA GLU A 846 14.33 4.71 22.13
C GLU A 846 15.68 4.94 21.42
N THR A 847 15.67 5.61 20.26
CA THR A 847 16.91 5.88 19.52
C THR A 847 17.85 6.80 20.29
N LYS A 848 17.31 7.76 21.07
CA LYS A 848 18.10 8.56 22.02
C LYS A 848 18.82 7.70 23.07
N LYS A 849 18.18 6.62 23.58
CA LYS A 849 18.84 5.68 24.49
C LYS A 849 19.97 4.94 23.80
N THR A 850 19.76 4.44 22.58
CA THR A 850 20.78 3.74 21.78
C THR A 850 21.98 4.63 21.47
N VAL A 851 21.76 5.88 21.04
CA VAL A 851 22.82 6.87 20.81
C VAL A 851 23.62 7.15 22.09
N ARG A 852 22.94 7.27 23.23
CA ARG A 852 23.60 7.50 24.53
C ARG A 852 24.46 6.30 24.92
N TRP A 853 23.95 5.08 24.76
CA TRP A 853 24.69 3.85 25.02
C TRP A 853 25.91 3.73 24.10
N ALA A 854 25.75 3.94 22.79
CA ALA A 854 26.85 3.93 21.83
C ALA A 854 27.95 4.94 22.20
N ARG A 855 27.57 6.14 22.63
CA ARG A 855 28.50 7.17 23.12
C ARG A 855 29.30 6.70 24.35
N GLU A 856 28.66 5.99 25.27
CA GLU A 856 29.32 5.44 26.46
C GLU A 856 30.32 4.34 26.09
N MET A 857 29.94 3.42 25.20
CA MET A 857 30.82 2.36 24.72
C MET A 857 32.03 2.93 23.97
N VAL A 858 31.81 3.90 23.08
CA VAL A 858 32.89 4.61 22.36
C VAL A 858 33.83 5.31 23.33
N LYS A 859 33.30 5.95 24.38
CA LYS A 859 34.15 6.56 25.42
C LYS A 859 35.01 5.50 26.10
N ARG A 860 34.41 4.38 26.53
CA ARG A 860 35.13 3.27 27.18
C ARG A 860 36.23 2.67 26.31
N ALA A 861 35.96 2.50 25.01
CA ALA A 861 36.93 1.93 24.06
C ALA A 861 38.06 2.89 23.66
N THR A 862 37.92 4.20 23.96
CA THR A 862 38.90 5.23 23.56
C THR A 862 39.68 5.83 24.73
N THR A 863 39.22 5.62 25.98
CA THR A 863 39.94 5.91 27.23
C THR A 863 40.87 4.78 27.60
#